data_AF-A0AAJ0HDC5-F1
#
_entry.id   AF-A0AAJ0HDC5-F1
#
_cell.length_a   1.000
_cell.length_b   1.000
_cell.length_c   1.000
_cell.angle_alpha   90.00
_cell.angle_beta   90.00
_cell.angle_gamma   90.00
#
_symmetry.space_group_name_H-M   'P 1'
#
loop_
_entity.id
_entity.type
_entity.pdbx_description
1 polymer ?
#
loop_
_entity_poly.entity_id
_entity_poly.type
_entity_poly.pdbx_seq_one_letter_code
_entity_poly.pdbx_strand_id
1 'polypeptide(L)'
;MLASLKKLLVGALAALPLVQGIPLPGSHGPSPSLPRRTIAGVSVVDTPLIRAAEQYMRDHSNEPVYNHVMRTWLFGTLMANNNATLRALIDPEVQAVSLLLHDLGFDRSAGSKIVSADRRFEVDGAIAARDFIRDHREGRGWEERRVQLVWDAIALHTEQKYAYFKEPDVETVSRGIFMDFAGPDRGVTTDQYQKVVEVFPQDTLRDSVKEVFTWLCRTKPVSTYAVWRANRIPCIKFNTTARFNLKGASTSITPSSELEWHSCYGYVNPSFQCARLTVPLDYNNDALSQTCAGPKVHIALILLPARNTTSAATPYSRSPMLINPGGPGGSGVLVALGMASALQTIFGDDQPIIGFDPRGIGFTTPVADCWSPPPACDGCPEDVGGGFLHRLEWANMNQAYGGINSSSIALQFIDAGHRAINNLCIEKDRRLGGKSILGHVSTAHVAQDMVSIVDAWERWVDGQQKSATQAELNPTKGKLVYWGFSYGTYLGATFASMFPDRVGRLLLDGVVDAELYTSPVWRDSLFDTDKILDRFFQYCAEAGSKCQLYRPGDKPEDLGQRYHGIMDGLTTNPATFTHPEYFFPVILQPNTIKQLVFSVLYSPVANFPLLATFLNLMYENKHEALGALVQDAKIMCLVGDSPLTSLLNDAQRAIMCGDKTSPVNLTLPEIRAEYSAMASTSQFADVMLNVMLQCNGWSVSPPGHPPPTTPWAQYSSSSPQKQITTSFPILFLSNTLDPVTPLLAAVKMSLKFRQAGLVEQKAEGHCTLSAVSRCTAKVVRDYVLHGKVPPPPEVEGGDYLEGKWTTCEADERPWKKLEADVFVFENDEERRVVEAFQVVQSVVERLPKWGQGTARFGGMGEVLGLGALRE
;
A
#
# COMPACT_ATOMS: atom_id res chain seq x y z
N MET A 1 -43.22 -11.95 34.69
CA MET A 1 -41.84 -11.49 34.95
C MET A 1 -41.46 -10.19 34.21
N LEU A 2 -41.89 -9.94 32.97
CA LEU A 2 -41.66 -8.65 32.26
C LEU A 2 -42.50 -7.45 32.76
N ALA A 3 -43.52 -7.66 33.60
CA ALA A 3 -44.29 -6.55 34.20
C ALA A 3 -43.66 -5.99 35.50
N SER A 4 -42.75 -6.72 36.15
CA SER A 4 -42.15 -6.29 37.43
C SER A 4 -40.87 -5.46 37.27
N LEU A 5 -40.19 -5.50 36.12
CA LEU A 5 -39.01 -4.65 35.88
C LEU A 5 -39.37 -3.20 35.47
N LYS A 6 -40.57 -2.95 34.94
CA LYS A 6 -41.01 -1.58 34.60
C LYS A 6 -41.36 -0.70 35.81
N LYS A 7 -41.67 -1.30 36.98
CA LYS A 7 -42.01 -0.54 38.20
C LYS A 7 -40.80 -0.11 39.04
N LEU A 8 -39.62 -0.71 38.85
CA LEU A 8 -38.42 -0.34 39.61
C LEU A 8 -37.67 0.88 39.02
N LEU A 9 -37.82 1.16 37.72
CA LEU A 9 -37.12 2.29 37.07
C LEU A 9 -37.89 3.62 37.11
N VAL A 10 -39.20 3.61 37.37
CA VAL A 10 -40.00 4.84 37.50
C VAL A 10 -39.98 5.39 38.94
N GLY A 11 -39.65 4.57 39.94
CA GLY A 11 -39.65 4.96 41.36
C GLY A 11 -38.37 5.61 41.88
N ALA A 12 -37.22 5.45 41.20
CA ALA A 12 -35.93 5.97 41.68
C ALA A 12 -35.66 7.45 41.30
N LEU A 13 -36.51 8.06 40.47
CA LEU A 13 -36.42 9.47 40.07
C LEU A 13 -37.25 10.42 40.96
N ALA A 14 -37.92 9.92 42.00
CA ALA A 14 -38.86 10.70 42.82
C ALA A 14 -38.38 10.95 44.28
N ALA A 15 -37.12 10.65 44.61
CA ALA A 15 -36.60 10.81 45.97
C ALA A 15 -35.19 11.42 45.99
N LEU A 16 -35.06 12.65 45.50
CA LEU A 16 -34.00 13.56 45.92
C LEU A 16 -34.63 14.92 46.24
N PRO A 17 -34.25 15.58 47.35
CA PRO A 17 -34.99 16.72 47.86
C PRO A 17 -34.92 17.89 46.90
N LEU A 18 -36.02 18.65 46.81
CA LEU A 18 -36.03 20.04 46.37
C LEU A 18 -35.05 20.84 47.25
N VAL A 19 -33.78 20.86 46.86
CA VAL A 19 -32.83 21.84 47.35
C VAL A 19 -33.24 23.15 46.70
N GLN A 20 -33.88 23.98 47.52
CA GLN A 20 -34.10 25.40 47.28
C GLN A 20 -32.82 26.03 46.70
N GLY A 21 -33.02 26.90 45.72
CA GLY A 21 -31.99 27.50 44.88
C GLY A 21 -30.65 27.71 45.58
N ILE A 22 -29.66 26.93 45.14
CA ILE A 22 -28.28 27.38 45.19
C ILE A 22 -28.25 28.65 44.32
N PRO A 23 -27.87 29.82 44.84
CA PRO A 23 -27.72 31.01 44.01
C PRO A 23 -26.72 30.66 42.90
N LEU A 24 -27.12 30.87 41.65
CA LEU A 24 -26.19 30.86 40.52
C LEU A 24 -25.00 31.74 40.91
N PRO A 25 -23.75 31.24 40.85
CA PRO A 25 -22.58 32.09 41.04
C PRO A 25 -22.64 33.19 39.98
N GLY A 26 -22.88 34.43 40.43
CA GLY A 26 -22.79 35.63 39.62
C GLY A 26 -23.90 35.80 38.58
N SER A 27 -25.12 36.14 39.00
CA SER A 27 -25.83 37.17 38.25
C SER A 27 -24.92 38.40 38.29
N HIS A 28 -24.17 38.67 37.22
CA HIS A 28 -23.57 39.98 37.04
C HIS A 28 -24.75 40.96 37.08
N GLY A 29 -24.87 41.72 38.17
CA GLY A 29 -25.70 42.93 38.18
C GLY A 29 -25.38 43.75 36.93
N PRO A 30 -26.31 44.56 36.40
CA PRO A 30 -26.23 45.14 35.06
C PRO A 30 -24.82 45.64 34.80
N SER A 31 -24.06 44.85 34.04
CA SER A 31 -22.65 45.14 33.77
C SER A 31 -22.67 46.51 33.11
N PRO A 32 -21.84 47.48 33.56
CA PRO A 32 -21.75 48.76 32.87
C PRO A 32 -21.59 48.45 31.39
N SER A 33 -22.50 48.96 30.55
CA SER A 33 -22.57 48.60 29.14
C SER A 33 -21.18 48.74 28.55
N LEU A 34 -20.54 47.60 28.23
CA LEU A 34 -19.16 47.63 27.79
C LEU A 34 -19.07 48.52 26.54
N PRO A 35 -18.05 49.39 26.45
CA PRO A 35 -17.86 50.22 25.28
C PRO A 35 -17.80 49.35 24.02
N ARG A 36 -18.37 49.83 22.93
CA ARG A 36 -18.39 49.11 21.65
C ARG A 36 -17.88 50.00 20.54
N ARG A 37 -17.22 49.39 19.56
CA ARG A 37 -16.88 50.01 18.28
C ARG A 37 -17.39 49.14 17.14
N THR A 38 -17.44 49.72 15.95
CA THR A 38 -17.86 48.98 14.74
C THR A 38 -16.64 48.71 13.87
N ILE A 39 -16.42 47.44 13.53
CA ILE A 39 -15.35 46.99 12.61
C ILE A 39 -16.01 46.15 11.53
N ALA A 40 -15.76 46.45 10.26
CA ALA A 40 -16.37 45.74 9.12
C ALA A 40 -17.91 45.58 9.23
N GLY A 41 -18.60 46.57 9.82
CA GLY A 41 -20.05 46.53 10.06
C GLY A 41 -20.50 45.67 11.25
N VAL A 42 -19.58 45.12 12.05
CA VAL A 42 -19.86 44.32 13.26
C VAL A 42 -19.63 45.14 14.51
N SER A 43 -20.61 45.17 15.42
CA SER A 43 -20.48 45.83 16.73
C SER A 43 -19.75 44.93 17.73
N VAL A 44 -18.47 45.23 17.96
CA VAL A 44 -17.55 44.50 18.85
C VAL A 44 -17.34 45.26 20.16
N VAL A 45 -16.96 44.54 21.21
CA VAL A 45 -16.55 45.12 22.49
C VAL A 45 -15.20 45.84 22.36
N ASP A 46 -15.02 46.94 23.08
CA ASP A 46 -13.93 47.91 22.87
C ASP A 46 -13.33 48.42 24.18
N THR A 47 -12.82 47.51 25.00
CA THR A 47 -12.13 47.84 26.25
C THR A 47 -10.63 48.07 26.01
N PRO A 48 -9.91 48.76 26.93
CA PRO A 48 -8.47 48.96 26.78
C PRO A 48 -7.69 47.64 26.67
N LEU A 49 -8.12 46.58 27.37
CA LEU A 49 -7.51 45.25 27.27
C LEU A 49 -7.66 44.65 25.86
N ILE A 50 -8.82 44.80 25.22
CA ILE A 50 -9.06 44.28 23.87
C ILE A 50 -8.25 45.03 22.83
N ARG A 51 -8.16 46.37 22.94
CA ARG A 51 -7.27 47.17 22.08
C ARG A 51 -5.82 46.75 22.26
N ALA A 52 -5.41 46.47 23.50
CA ALA A 52 -4.07 45.97 23.78
C ALA A 52 -3.86 44.55 23.21
N ALA A 53 -4.84 43.66 23.26
CA ALA A 53 -4.75 42.31 22.70
C ALA A 53 -4.65 42.34 21.16
N GLU A 54 -5.44 43.20 20.51
CA GLU A 54 -5.35 43.44 19.06
C GLU A 54 -3.95 43.95 18.67
N GLN A 55 -3.43 44.94 19.39
CA GLN A 55 -2.09 45.46 19.14
C GLN A 55 -1.02 44.38 19.41
N TYR A 56 -1.17 43.62 20.48
CA TYR A 56 -0.24 42.55 20.84
C TYR A 56 -0.18 41.47 19.76
N MET A 57 -1.33 41.06 19.21
CA MET A 57 -1.35 40.12 18.09
C MET A 57 -0.72 40.72 16.84
N ARG A 58 -0.98 42.00 16.55
CA ARG A 58 -0.37 42.72 15.42
C ARG A 58 1.16 42.77 15.52
N ASP A 59 1.70 42.90 16.73
CA ASP A 59 3.14 42.94 16.97
C ASP A 59 3.81 41.55 16.86
N HIS A 60 3.05 40.46 17.04
CA HIS A 60 3.56 39.07 17.09
C HIS A 60 3.10 38.19 15.92
N SER A 61 2.51 38.77 14.86
CA SER A 61 2.12 38.04 13.66
C SER A 61 2.38 38.79 12.37
N ASN A 62 2.39 38.04 11.27
CA ASN A 62 2.36 38.63 9.95
C ASN A 62 0.92 39.00 9.57
N GLU A 63 0.78 39.85 8.55
CA GLU A 63 -0.51 40.37 8.09
C GLU A 63 -1.57 39.28 7.78
N PRO A 64 -1.25 38.15 7.13
CA PRO A 64 -2.24 37.10 6.90
C PRO A 64 -2.80 36.46 8.18
N VAL A 65 -1.94 36.23 9.18
CA VAL A 65 -2.37 35.68 10.48
C VAL A 65 -3.13 36.72 11.29
N TYR A 66 -2.71 37.99 11.25
CA TYR A 66 -3.47 39.08 11.85
C TYR A 66 -4.88 39.20 11.24
N ASN A 67 -4.98 39.18 9.90
CA ASN A 67 -6.28 39.20 9.22
C ASN A 67 -7.14 38.00 9.62
N HIS A 68 -6.54 36.80 9.78
CA HIS A 68 -7.23 35.62 10.29
C HIS A 68 -7.83 35.85 11.67
N VAL A 69 -7.04 36.27 12.67
CA VAL A 69 -7.58 36.48 14.03
C VAL A 69 -8.66 37.57 14.09
N MET A 70 -8.58 38.57 13.19
CA MET A 70 -9.59 39.62 13.08
C MET A 70 -10.89 39.05 12.50
N ARG A 71 -10.81 38.24 11.44
CA ARG A 71 -11.99 37.56 10.88
C ARG A 71 -12.64 36.64 11.91
N THR A 72 -11.87 35.80 12.60
CA THR A 72 -12.41 34.85 13.58
C THR A 72 -13.06 35.55 14.77
N TRP A 73 -12.49 36.67 15.24
CA TRP A 73 -13.12 37.52 16.26
C TRP A 73 -14.47 38.09 15.80
N LEU A 74 -14.51 38.60 14.57
CA LEU A 74 -15.73 39.19 13.99
C LEU A 74 -16.81 38.12 13.75
N PHE A 75 -16.43 36.92 13.29
CA PHE A 75 -17.36 35.79 13.14
C PHE A 75 -17.89 35.29 14.48
N GLY A 76 -17.02 35.13 15.49
CA GLY A 76 -17.44 34.79 16.85
C GLY A 76 -18.42 35.81 17.42
N THR A 77 -18.16 37.10 17.18
CA THR A 77 -19.04 38.19 17.61
C THR A 77 -20.37 38.21 16.84
N LEU A 78 -20.35 37.97 15.53
CA LEU A 78 -21.57 37.86 14.71
C LEU A 78 -22.45 36.69 15.14
N MET A 79 -21.83 35.54 15.44
CA MET A 79 -22.52 34.37 15.97
C MET A 79 -23.21 34.69 17.31
N ALA A 80 -22.55 35.41 18.21
CA ALA A 80 -23.16 35.88 19.45
C ALA A 80 -24.23 36.96 19.19
N ASN A 81 -24.02 37.85 18.21
CA ASN A 81 -24.99 38.89 17.86
C ASN A 81 -26.26 38.31 17.23
N ASN A 82 -26.19 37.21 16.50
CA ASN A 82 -27.35 36.62 15.86
C ASN A 82 -28.09 35.60 16.75
N ASN A 83 -27.59 35.35 17.97
CA ASN A 83 -28.22 34.44 18.94
C ASN A 83 -28.25 35.05 20.34
N ALA A 84 -29.41 35.61 20.73
CA ALA A 84 -29.58 36.28 22.03
C ALA A 84 -29.33 35.37 23.24
N THR A 85 -29.68 34.08 23.15
CA THR A 85 -29.41 33.10 24.22
C THR A 85 -27.92 32.88 24.37
N LEU A 86 -27.20 32.65 23.26
CA LEU A 86 -25.76 32.48 23.28
C LEU A 86 -25.05 33.74 23.80
N ARG A 87 -25.51 34.93 23.37
CA ARG A 87 -24.98 36.21 23.84
C ARG A 87 -25.10 36.39 25.36
N ALA A 88 -26.15 35.86 25.96
CA ALA A 88 -26.37 35.93 27.40
C ALA A 88 -25.52 34.92 28.20
N LEU A 89 -24.93 33.91 27.52
CA LEU A 89 -24.17 32.83 28.15
C LEU A 89 -22.66 33.00 28.10
N ILE A 90 -22.15 33.92 27.27
CA ILE A 90 -20.71 34.14 27.07
C ILE A 90 -20.27 35.48 27.65
N ASP A 91 -19.01 35.55 28.07
CA ASP A 91 -18.33 36.79 28.40
C ASP A 91 -17.69 37.38 27.12
N PRO A 92 -18.14 38.58 26.67
CA PRO A 92 -17.67 39.16 25.41
C PRO A 92 -16.20 39.56 25.44
N GLU A 93 -15.60 39.86 26.60
CA GLU A 93 -14.17 40.12 26.68
C GLU A 93 -13.34 38.82 26.66
N VAL A 94 -13.81 37.75 27.33
CA VAL A 94 -13.15 36.43 27.28
C VAL A 94 -13.14 35.91 25.85
N GLN A 95 -14.27 35.99 25.15
CA GLN A 95 -14.37 35.59 23.75
C GLN A 95 -13.44 36.43 22.86
N ALA A 96 -13.42 37.76 23.04
CA ALA A 96 -12.60 38.66 22.24
C ALA A 96 -11.10 38.40 22.42
N VAL A 97 -10.62 38.33 23.66
CA VAL A 97 -9.20 38.08 23.95
C VAL A 97 -8.79 36.69 23.44
N SER A 98 -9.64 35.67 23.62
CA SER A 98 -9.35 34.32 23.13
C SER A 98 -9.22 34.27 21.61
N LEU A 99 -10.17 34.87 20.88
CA LEU A 99 -10.15 34.88 19.41
C LEU A 99 -9.01 35.73 18.84
N LEU A 100 -8.68 36.86 19.47
CA LEU A 100 -7.57 37.71 19.04
C LEU A 100 -6.20 37.06 19.25
N LEU A 101 -6.04 36.21 20.28
CA LEU A 101 -4.75 35.69 20.71
C LEU A 101 -4.54 34.18 20.47
N HIS A 102 -5.51 33.47 19.86
CA HIS A 102 -5.45 32.01 19.75
C HIS A 102 -4.23 31.47 18.99
N ASP A 103 -3.73 32.24 18.01
CA ASP A 103 -2.59 31.89 17.16
C ASP A 103 -1.28 32.58 17.59
N LEU A 104 -1.18 33.10 18.82
CA LEU A 104 0.09 33.66 19.33
C LEU A 104 1.27 32.66 19.27
N GLY A 105 0.99 31.36 19.30
CA GLY A 105 1.99 30.31 19.10
C GLY A 105 2.63 30.29 17.70
N PHE A 106 2.17 31.15 16.77
CA PHE A 106 2.74 31.34 15.44
C PHE A 106 3.81 32.44 15.37
N ASP A 107 4.18 33.05 16.51
CA ASP A 107 5.21 34.09 16.53
C ASP A 107 6.59 33.55 16.12
N ARG A 108 7.02 33.94 14.91
CA ARG A 108 8.30 33.58 14.31
C ARG A 108 9.38 34.63 14.50
N SER A 109 9.13 35.65 15.32
CA SER A 109 10.10 36.71 15.56
C SER A 109 11.38 36.14 16.16
N ALA A 110 12.53 36.67 15.74
CA ALA A 110 13.82 36.22 16.23
C ALA A 110 13.91 36.42 17.75
N GLY A 111 14.10 35.32 18.50
CA GLY A 111 14.14 35.36 19.97
C GLY A 111 12.79 35.46 20.66
N SER A 112 11.69 35.10 19.99
CA SER A 112 10.37 35.00 20.62
C SER A 112 10.42 34.18 21.92
N LYS A 113 9.83 34.73 22.98
CA LYS A 113 9.67 34.05 24.27
C LYS A 113 8.36 33.26 24.37
N ILE A 114 7.48 33.38 23.38
CA ILE A 114 6.17 32.74 23.33
C ILE A 114 6.32 31.27 22.92
N VAL A 115 7.10 31.02 21.85
CA VAL A 115 7.23 29.68 21.28
C VAL A 115 8.31 28.89 22.01
N SER A 116 7.90 27.82 22.69
CA SER A 116 8.80 26.90 23.39
C SER A 116 9.31 25.78 22.48
N ALA A 117 10.34 25.05 22.93
CA ALA A 117 10.92 23.93 22.18
C ALA A 117 10.12 22.62 22.31
N ASP A 118 9.30 22.47 23.35
CA ASP A 118 8.71 21.19 23.78
C ASP A 118 7.18 21.19 23.79
N ARG A 119 6.51 22.34 23.70
CA ARG A 119 5.04 22.42 23.74
C ARG A 119 4.42 22.61 22.37
N ARG A 120 3.14 22.24 22.27
CA ARG A 120 2.27 22.54 21.14
C ARG A 120 2.04 24.04 21.00
N PHE A 121 1.82 24.53 19.78
CA PHE A 121 1.64 25.98 19.55
C PHE A 121 0.36 26.50 20.24
N GLU A 122 -0.67 25.68 20.35
CA GLU A 122 -1.92 26.00 21.06
C GLU A 122 -1.65 26.23 22.55
N VAL A 123 -0.77 25.43 23.14
CA VAL A 123 -0.38 25.55 24.56
C VAL A 123 0.52 26.77 24.77
N ASP A 124 1.47 27.01 23.87
CA ASP A 124 2.31 28.22 23.89
C ASP A 124 1.45 29.49 23.80
N GLY A 125 0.50 29.52 22.86
CA GLY A 125 -0.45 30.63 22.71
C GLY A 125 -1.35 30.81 23.93
N ALA A 126 -1.88 29.73 24.50
CA ALA A 126 -2.74 29.79 25.68
C ALA A 126 -2.00 30.33 26.92
N ILE A 127 -0.75 29.89 27.13
CA ILE A 127 0.11 30.40 28.21
C ILE A 127 0.41 31.88 27.99
N ALA A 128 0.82 32.26 26.78
CA ALA A 128 1.14 33.66 26.47
C ALA A 128 -0.08 34.60 26.62
N ALA A 129 -1.27 34.16 26.21
CA ALA A 129 -2.50 34.93 26.38
C ALA A 129 -2.87 35.11 27.87
N ARG A 130 -2.70 34.06 28.68
CA ARG A 130 -2.89 34.13 30.14
C ARG A 130 -1.92 35.12 30.78
N ASP A 131 -0.65 35.06 30.40
CA ASP A 131 0.39 35.93 30.95
C ASP A 131 0.14 37.39 30.51
N PHE A 132 -0.25 37.61 29.25
CA PHE A 132 -0.69 38.91 28.74
C PHE A 132 -1.82 39.52 29.58
N ILE A 133 -2.87 38.74 29.92
CA ILE A 133 -3.97 39.23 30.75
C ILE A 133 -3.46 39.60 32.15
N ARG A 134 -2.65 38.73 32.76
CA ARG A 134 -2.14 38.93 34.13
C ARG A 134 -1.19 40.13 34.23
N ASP A 135 -0.43 40.42 33.18
CA ASP A 135 0.52 41.54 33.20
C ASP A 135 -0.17 42.87 32.91
N HIS A 136 -1.23 42.86 32.09
CA HIS A 136 -1.97 44.06 31.69
C HIS A 136 -2.78 44.65 32.86
N ARG A 137 -2.74 45.98 33.01
CA ARG A 137 -3.39 46.72 34.12
C ARG A 137 -4.87 46.35 34.31
N GLU A 138 -5.62 46.33 33.21
CA GLU A 138 -7.06 45.99 33.21
C GLU A 138 -7.34 44.48 33.41
N GLY A 139 -6.35 43.62 33.10
CA GLY A 139 -6.51 42.17 33.23
C GLY A 139 -6.12 41.63 34.61
N ARG A 140 -5.29 42.35 35.39
CA ARG A 140 -4.93 42.00 36.78
C ARG A 140 -6.12 41.82 37.73
N GLY A 141 -7.25 42.47 37.42
CA GLY A 141 -8.48 42.38 38.19
C GLY A 141 -9.44 41.29 37.71
N TRP A 142 -9.11 40.54 36.65
CA TRP A 142 -9.95 39.45 36.18
C TRP A 142 -9.97 38.30 37.17
N GLU A 143 -11.15 37.73 37.42
CA GLU A 143 -11.27 36.50 38.17
C GLU A 143 -10.50 35.37 37.47
N GLU A 144 -9.84 34.50 38.24
CA GLU A 144 -9.06 33.37 37.71
C GLU A 144 -9.90 32.46 36.79
N ARG A 145 -11.22 32.41 37.00
CA ARG A 145 -12.12 31.67 36.11
C ARG A 145 -12.12 32.23 34.68
N ARG A 146 -12.16 33.55 34.52
CA ARG A 146 -12.12 34.22 33.19
C ARG A 146 -10.79 33.93 32.50
N VAL A 147 -9.70 34.03 33.25
CA VAL A 147 -8.35 33.72 32.76
C VAL A 147 -8.22 32.25 32.35
N GLN A 148 -8.78 31.32 33.11
CA GLN A 148 -8.81 29.90 32.77
C GLN A 148 -9.66 29.63 31.51
N LEU A 149 -10.79 30.32 31.33
CA LEU A 149 -11.60 30.17 30.11
C LEU A 149 -10.85 30.63 28.86
N VAL A 150 -10.05 31.71 28.94
CA VAL A 150 -9.17 32.10 27.83
C VAL A 150 -8.13 31.03 27.55
N TRP A 151 -7.51 30.48 28.60
CA TRP A 151 -6.53 29.40 28.44
C TRP A 151 -7.15 28.15 27.81
N ASP A 152 -8.30 27.69 28.31
CA ASP A 152 -9.02 26.52 27.78
C ASP A 152 -9.45 26.75 26.33
N ALA A 153 -9.97 27.95 26.03
CA ALA A 153 -10.43 28.31 24.69
C ALA A 153 -9.31 28.25 23.67
N ILE A 154 -8.13 28.80 24.00
CA ILE A 154 -6.97 28.79 23.10
C ILE A 154 -6.32 27.40 23.08
N ALA A 155 -6.14 26.72 24.21
CA ALA A 155 -5.46 25.42 24.23
C ALA A 155 -6.24 24.34 23.44
N LEU A 156 -7.58 24.46 23.38
CA LEU A 156 -8.47 23.50 22.71
C LEU A 156 -8.95 23.97 21.33
N HIS A 157 -8.51 25.12 20.83
CA HIS A 157 -9.16 25.75 19.67
C HIS A 157 -9.07 24.90 18.39
N THR A 158 -8.02 24.09 18.26
CA THR A 158 -7.81 23.14 17.15
C THR A 158 -8.48 21.76 17.37
N GLU A 159 -9.01 21.50 18.56
CA GLU A 159 -9.52 20.20 19.01
C GLU A 159 -11.04 20.23 19.23
N GLN A 160 -11.79 20.35 18.13
CA GLN A 160 -13.26 20.52 18.12
C GLN A 160 -14.01 19.45 18.94
N LYS A 161 -13.51 18.22 18.97
CA LYS A 161 -14.13 17.10 19.71
C LYS A 161 -14.16 17.33 21.22
N TYR A 162 -13.29 18.20 21.74
CA TYR A 162 -13.30 18.61 23.15
C TYR A 162 -13.95 20.00 23.31
N ALA A 163 -13.55 20.97 22.48
CA ALA A 163 -14.01 22.36 22.62
C ALA A 163 -15.54 22.51 22.49
N TYR A 164 -16.20 21.68 21.67
CA TYR A 164 -17.66 21.79 21.45
C TYR A 164 -18.50 21.27 22.63
N PHE A 165 -17.90 20.57 23.59
CA PHE A 165 -18.57 20.05 24.79
C PHE A 165 -18.12 20.75 26.06
N LYS A 166 -17.32 21.82 25.92
CA LYS A 166 -16.83 22.66 27.00
C LYS A 166 -17.78 23.85 27.21
N GLU A 167 -17.46 24.78 28.11
CA GLU A 167 -18.33 25.93 28.40
C GLU A 167 -18.58 26.79 27.14
N PRO A 168 -19.72 27.51 27.06
CA PRO A 168 -20.07 28.31 25.88
C PRO A 168 -18.98 29.27 25.39
N ASP A 169 -18.19 29.86 26.30
CA ASP A 169 -17.04 30.69 25.93
C ASP A 169 -16.01 29.93 25.08
N VAL A 170 -15.68 28.69 25.45
CA VAL A 170 -14.72 27.83 24.74
C VAL A 170 -15.30 27.33 23.43
N GLU A 171 -16.56 26.87 23.44
CA GLU A 171 -17.24 26.41 22.22
C GLU A 171 -17.28 27.52 21.17
N THR A 172 -17.64 28.73 21.57
CA THR A 172 -17.82 29.83 20.61
C THR A 172 -16.53 30.31 19.98
N VAL A 173 -15.43 30.27 20.73
CA VAL A 173 -14.09 30.57 20.19
C VAL A 173 -13.73 29.56 19.10
N SER A 174 -13.82 28.26 19.39
CA SER A 174 -13.49 27.21 18.41
C SER A 174 -14.39 27.26 17.16
N ARG A 175 -15.69 27.55 17.33
CA ARG A 175 -16.61 27.72 16.20
C ARG A 175 -16.33 28.97 15.38
N GLY A 176 -16.04 30.10 16.02
CA GLY A 176 -15.67 31.34 15.35
C GLY A 176 -14.41 31.19 14.50
N ILE A 177 -13.42 30.45 15.00
CA ILE A 177 -12.21 30.11 14.24
C ILE A 177 -12.54 29.26 13.02
N PHE A 178 -13.36 28.23 13.20
CA PHE A 178 -13.67 27.31 12.10
C PHE A 178 -14.52 27.92 10.99
N MET A 179 -15.33 28.94 11.26
CA MET A 179 -16.07 29.68 10.23
C MET A 179 -15.13 30.30 9.18
N ASP A 180 -13.90 30.67 9.56
CA ASP A 180 -12.92 31.21 8.60
C ASP A 180 -12.46 30.18 7.57
N PHE A 181 -12.68 28.89 7.83
CA PHE A 181 -12.33 27.80 6.92
C PHE A 181 -13.55 27.14 6.27
N ALA A 182 -14.66 27.04 6.99
CA ALA A 182 -15.87 26.32 6.56
C ALA A 182 -16.92 27.23 5.91
N GLY A 183 -16.79 28.55 6.07
CA GLY A 183 -17.81 29.51 5.66
C GLY A 183 -18.82 29.83 6.77
N PRO A 184 -19.86 30.62 6.45
CA PRO A 184 -20.85 31.08 7.42
C PRO A 184 -21.64 29.93 8.06
N ASP A 185 -21.81 29.98 9.39
CA ASP A 185 -22.57 29.01 10.18
C ASP A 185 -23.25 29.71 11.38
N ARG A 186 -24.10 29.02 12.14
CA ARG A 186 -24.73 29.46 13.41
C ARG A 186 -25.41 30.83 13.32
N GLY A 187 -26.11 31.07 12.21
CA GLY A 187 -26.92 32.26 12.00
C GLY A 187 -26.16 33.46 11.44
N VAL A 188 -24.85 33.35 11.17
CA VAL A 188 -24.10 34.36 10.39
C VAL A 188 -24.54 34.26 8.93
N THR A 189 -24.97 35.36 8.32
CA THR A 189 -25.40 35.35 6.91
C THR A 189 -24.20 35.41 5.97
N THR A 190 -24.37 34.95 4.72
CA THR A 190 -23.34 35.08 3.68
C THR A 190 -22.92 36.54 3.47
N ASP A 191 -23.86 37.49 3.50
CA ASP A 191 -23.55 38.92 3.37
C ASP A 191 -22.71 39.45 4.53
N GLN A 192 -23.02 39.03 5.77
CA GLN A 192 -22.23 39.40 6.94
C GLN A 192 -20.82 38.80 6.86
N TYR A 193 -20.71 37.56 6.40
CA TYR A 193 -19.44 36.87 6.21
C TYR A 193 -18.57 37.57 5.16
N GLN A 194 -19.13 37.88 3.99
CA GLN A 194 -18.38 38.53 2.91
C GLN A 194 -17.90 39.94 3.28
N LYS A 195 -18.70 40.74 3.99
CA LYS A 195 -18.27 42.07 4.48
C LYS A 195 -17.03 42.01 5.38
N VAL A 196 -16.91 40.96 6.20
CA VAL A 196 -15.73 40.74 7.05
C VAL A 196 -14.53 40.32 6.19
N VAL A 197 -14.71 39.41 5.23
CA VAL A 197 -13.65 38.96 4.31
C VAL A 197 -13.18 40.09 3.38
N GLU A 198 -14.05 41.01 2.97
CA GLU A 198 -13.70 42.19 2.17
C GLU A 198 -12.76 43.15 2.91
N VAL A 199 -12.96 43.34 4.22
CA VAL A 199 -12.12 44.22 5.05
C VAL A 199 -10.82 43.52 5.48
N PHE A 200 -10.87 42.21 5.69
CA PHE A 200 -9.72 41.39 6.07
C PHE A 200 -9.53 40.23 5.08
N PRO A 201 -8.81 40.45 3.95
CA PRO A 201 -8.66 39.44 2.90
C PRO A 201 -8.02 38.13 3.38
N GLN A 202 -8.48 37.00 2.79
CA GLN A 202 -8.07 35.63 3.16
C GLN A 202 -7.12 34.95 2.16
N ASP A 203 -6.86 35.58 1.03
CA ASP A 203 -6.18 35.02 -0.15
C ASP A 203 -4.78 34.46 0.13
N THR A 204 -4.07 35.02 1.10
CA THR A 204 -2.69 34.61 1.46
C THR A 204 -2.60 33.80 2.76
N LEU A 205 -3.71 33.59 3.47
CA LEU A 205 -3.71 32.87 4.76
C LEU A 205 -3.15 31.45 4.60
N ARG A 206 -3.58 30.75 3.56
CA ARG A 206 -3.20 29.34 3.34
C ARG A 206 -1.69 29.18 3.19
N ASP A 207 -1.02 30.11 2.52
CA ASP A 207 0.43 30.04 2.30
C ASP A 207 1.20 30.47 3.55
N SER A 208 0.72 31.50 4.26
CA SER A 208 1.28 31.89 5.56
C SER A 208 1.23 30.75 6.59
N VAL A 209 0.09 30.07 6.70
CA VAL A 209 -0.06 28.91 7.60
C VAL A 209 0.89 27.78 7.21
N LYS A 210 1.05 27.48 5.91
CA LYS A 210 2.04 26.47 5.45
C LYS A 210 3.46 26.83 5.89
N GLU A 211 3.86 28.10 5.78
CA GLU A 211 5.19 28.55 6.21
C GLU A 211 5.38 28.39 7.72
N VAL A 212 4.40 28.79 8.51
CA VAL A 212 4.42 28.68 9.97
C VAL A 212 4.62 27.23 10.41
N PHE A 213 3.77 26.32 9.91
CA PHE A 213 3.89 24.91 10.25
C PHE A 213 5.17 24.27 9.69
N THR A 214 5.66 24.71 8.53
CA THR A 214 6.98 24.27 8.02
C THR A 214 8.09 24.66 8.98
N TRP A 215 8.03 25.87 9.54
CA TRP A 215 8.97 26.32 10.55
C TRP A 215 8.82 25.55 11.88
N LEU A 216 7.60 25.37 12.40
CA LEU A 216 7.35 24.57 13.62
C LEU A 216 7.88 23.14 13.49
N CYS A 217 7.66 22.50 12.34
CA CYS A 217 8.22 21.17 12.05
C CYS A 217 9.75 21.13 12.11
N ARG A 218 10.44 22.21 11.71
CA ARG A 218 11.91 22.30 11.74
C ARG A 218 12.43 22.58 13.14
N THR A 219 11.73 23.42 13.91
CA THR A 219 12.23 23.91 15.21
C THR A 219 11.79 23.04 16.39
N LYS A 220 10.60 22.42 16.32
CA LYS A 220 10.05 21.57 17.39
C LYS A 220 9.24 20.37 16.83
N PRO A 221 9.89 19.40 16.16
CA PRO A 221 9.22 18.31 15.44
C PRO A 221 8.35 17.42 16.34
N VAL A 222 8.79 17.15 17.57
CA VAL A 222 8.10 16.24 18.50
C VAL A 222 6.75 16.83 18.94
N SER A 223 6.71 18.12 19.28
CA SER A 223 5.48 18.78 19.71
C SER A 223 4.59 19.22 18.55
N THR A 224 5.11 19.24 17.33
CA THR A 224 4.33 19.51 16.10
C THR A 224 3.58 18.25 15.60
N TYR A 225 3.95 17.06 16.09
CA TYR A 225 3.30 15.80 15.71
C TYR A 225 1.85 15.72 16.25
N ALA A 226 0.93 15.23 15.40
CA ALA A 226 -0.51 15.13 15.68
C ALA A 226 -1.22 16.47 16.00
N VAL A 227 -0.66 17.60 15.55
CA VAL A 227 -1.29 18.93 15.56
C VAL A 227 -2.16 19.09 14.31
N TRP A 228 -3.25 19.87 14.40
CA TRP A 228 -4.23 20.06 13.31
C TRP A 228 -3.57 20.31 11.94
N ARG A 229 -3.85 19.42 10.99
CA ARG A 229 -3.32 19.42 9.60
C ARG A 229 -1.79 19.39 9.44
N ALA A 230 -0.98 19.22 10.48
CA ALA A 230 0.49 19.05 10.35
C ALA A 230 0.86 17.87 9.42
N ASN A 231 0.07 16.79 9.42
CA ASN A 231 0.23 15.63 8.53
C ASN A 231 0.07 15.95 7.03
N ARG A 232 -0.43 17.14 6.67
CA ARG A 232 -0.58 17.59 5.27
C ARG A 232 0.61 18.43 4.77
N ILE A 233 1.56 18.76 5.63
CA ILE A 233 2.63 19.73 5.34
C ILE A 233 3.94 19.00 4.99
N PRO A 234 4.66 19.40 3.93
CA PRO A 234 5.71 18.58 3.31
C PRO A 234 6.89 18.24 4.20
N CYS A 235 7.16 18.97 5.30
CA CYS A 235 8.31 18.67 6.15
C CYS A 235 8.17 17.33 6.92
N ILE A 236 6.95 16.90 7.27
CA ILE A 236 6.74 15.52 7.76
C ILE A 236 6.93 14.52 6.61
N LYS A 237 6.76 14.98 5.35
CA LYS A 237 7.02 14.18 4.15
C LYS A 237 8.49 14.08 3.76
N PHE A 238 9.36 14.97 4.25
CA PHE A 238 10.71 15.10 3.72
C PHE A 238 11.69 14.01 4.17
N ASN A 239 11.40 13.27 5.25
CA ASN A 239 12.26 12.16 5.65
C ASN A 239 11.64 10.75 5.49
N THR A 240 10.34 10.64 5.17
CA THR A 240 9.70 9.33 4.98
C THR A 240 8.74 9.23 3.79
N THR A 241 8.26 10.32 3.19
CA THR A 241 7.19 10.26 2.16
C THR A 241 7.53 10.90 0.81
N ALA A 242 8.70 11.52 0.65
CA ALA A 242 9.18 12.02 -0.64
C ALA A 242 9.42 10.91 -1.69
N ARG A 243 9.37 9.62 -1.30
CA ARG A 243 9.51 8.52 -2.26
C ARG A 243 8.21 8.08 -2.97
N PHE A 244 7.02 8.46 -2.50
CA PHE A 244 5.79 7.86 -3.06
C PHE A 244 4.54 8.76 -3.02
N ASN A 245 4.53 9.95 -3.64
CA ASN A 245 3.24 10.59 -3.97
C ASN A 245 2.62 9.91 -5.21
N LEU A 246 2.33 8.62 -5.10
CA LEU A 246 1.89 7.78 -6.21
C LEU A 246 0.43 8.08 -6.65
N LYS A 247 -0.42 8.52 -5.71
CA LYS A 247 -1.84 8.82 -5.99
C LYS A 247 -2.06 10.00 -6.93
N GLY A 248 -1.27 11.07 -6.80
CA GLY A 248 -1.54 12.35 -7.46
C GLY A 248 -1.59 12.29 -9.00
N ALA A 249 -0.92 11.32 -9.61
CA ALA A 249 -0.83 11.20 -11.06
C ALA A 249 -1.77 10.16 -11.69
N SER A 250 -2.20 9.11 -10.97
CA SER A 250 -3.02 8.02 -11.55
C SER A 250 -4.49 8.03 -11.12
N THR A 251 -4.82 8.50 -9.91
CA THR A 251 -6.23 8.53 -9.42
C THR A 251 -6.96 9.85 -9.72
N SER A 252 -6.23 10.87 -10.21
CA SER A 252 -6.79 12.15 -10.68
C SER A 252 -7.21 12.11 -12.14
N ILE A 253 -6.76 11.11 -12.89
CA ILE A 253 -7.12 10.88 -14.29
C ILE A 253 -8.59 10.47 -14.35
N THR A 254 -9.35 11.10 -15.24
CA THR A 254 -10.76 10.72 -15.48
C THR A 254 -10.77 9.39 -16.24
N PRO A 255 -11.50 8.36 -15.77
CA PRO A 255 -11.63 7.10 -16.51
C PRO A 255 -12.37 7.29 -17.83
N SER A 256 -11.93 6.55 -18.86
CA SER A 256 -12.51 6.58 -20.21
C SER A 256 -12.62 5.17 -20.79
N SER A 257 -13.56 4.95 -21.72
CA SER A 257 -13.66 3.69 -22.49
C SER A 257 -12.61 3.59 -23.60
N GLU A 258 -11.95 4.71 -23.91
CA GLU A 258 -10.82 4.81 -24.83
C GLU A 258 -9.55 5.14 -24.04
N LEU A 259 -8.37 4.90 -24.65
CA LEU A 259 -7.10 5.26 -24.01
C LEU A 259 -6.83 6.76 -24.12
N GLU A 260 -6.85 7.43 -22.98
CA GLU A 260 -6.46 8.82 -22.82
C GLU A 260 -5.19 8.88 -21.97
N TRP A 261 -4.04 9.09 -22.62
CA TRP A 261 -2.73 9.10 -21.97
C TRP A 261 -2.39 10.47 -21.42
N HIS A 262 -2.05 10.52 -20.13
CA HIS A 262 -1.59 11.72 -19.43
C HIS A 262 -0.18 11.54 -18.91
N SER A 263 0.65 12.58 -18.95
CA SER A 263 1.96 12.54 -18.31
C SER A 263 1.83 12.23 -16.82
N CYS A 264 2.60 11.26 -16.34
CA CYS A 264 2.61 10.85 -14.94
C CYS A 264 4.03 10.50 -14.51
N TYR A 265 4.31 10.59 -13.21
CA TYR A 265 5.60 10.17 -12.63
C TYR A 265 6.85 10.75 -13.31
N GLY A 266 6.76 11.98 -13.83
CA GLY A 266 7.87 12.61 -14.57
C GLY A 266 9.16 12.80 -13.76
N TYR A 267 9.07 12.75 -12.42
CA TYR A 267 10.23 12.76 -11.52
C TYR A 267 11.01 11.43 -11.52
N VAL A 268 10.40 10.32 -11.98
CA VAL A 268 11.07 9.03 -12.17
C VAL A 268 11.58 8.93 -13.61
N ASN A 269 10.69 9.15 -14.58
CA ASN A 269 11.03 9.23 -15.99
C ASN A 269 10.01 10.16 -16.68
N PRO A 270 10.45 11.23 -17.36
CA PRO A 270 9.56 12.21 -18.00
C PRO A 270 8.70 11.62 -19.12
N SER A 271 9.06 10.44 -19.63
CA SER A 271 8.35 9.76 -20.72
C SER A 271 7.16 8.93 -20.25
N PHE A 272 7.00 8.70 -18.94
CA PHE A 272 5.88 7.90 -18.44
C PHE A 272 4.54 8.58 -18.71
N GLN A 273 3.60 7.77 -19.17
CA GLN A 273 2.22 8.14 -19.40
C GLN A 273 1.30 7.21 -18.64
N CYS A 274 0.16 7.70 -18.16
CA CYS A 274 -0.82 6.92 -17.42
C CYS A 274 -2.21 7.11 -18.05
N ALA A 275 -3.02 6.06 -17.97
CA ALA A 275 -4.41 6.07 -18.41
C ALA A 275 -5.28 5.25 -17.45
N ARG A 276 -6.59 5.46 -17.51
CA ARG A 276 -7.60 4.68 -16.77
C ARG A 276 -8.63 4.12 -17.74
N LEU A 277 -8.46 2.85 -18.10
CA LEU A 277 -9.34 2.17 -19.06
C LEU A 277 -10.58 1.61 -18.35
N THR A 278 -11.75 2.02 -18.79
CA THR A 278 -13.03 1.59 -18.25
C THR A 278 -13.49 0.31 -18.92
N VAL A 279 -13.71 -0.73 -18.11
CA VAL A 279 -14.21 -2.04 -18.53
C VAL A 279 -15.46 -2.41 -17.71
N PRO A 280 -16.31 -3.34 -18.20
CA PRO A 280 -17.42 -3.86 -17.42
C PRO A 280 -16.96 -4.56 -16.13
N LEU A 281 -17.75 -4.43 -15.06
CA LEU A 281 -17.57 -5.27 -13.88
C LEU A 281 -17.82 -6.75 -14.21
N ASP A 282 -18.92 -7.02 -14.91
CA ASP A 282 -19.37 -8.36 -15.28
C ASP A 282 -19.52 -8.51 -16.81
N TYR A 283 -18.59 -9.21 -17.45
CA TYR A 283 -18.64 -9.42 -18.90
C TYR A 283 -19.75 -10.38 -19.36
N ASN A 284 -20.42 -11.09 -18.45
CA ASN A 284 -21.49 -12.04 -18.79
C ASN A 284 -22.89 -11.41 -18.76
N ASN A 285 -23.01 -10.15 -18.34
CA ASN A 285 -24.28 -9.45 -18.21
C ASN A 285 -24.36 -8.26 -19.18
N ASP A 286 -24.53 -8.55 -20.47
CA ASP A 286 -24.57 -7.55 -21.54
C ASP A 286 -25.57 -6.41 -21.29
N ALA A 287 -26.74 -6.73 -20.71
CA ALA A 287 -27.78 -5.76 -20.43
C ALA A 287 -27.35 -4.69 -19.40
N LEU A 288 -26.58 -5.07 -18.37
CA LEU A 288 -26.02 -4.12 -17.40
C LEU A 288 -24.71 -3.51 -17.91
N SER A 289 -23.87 -4.31 -18.58
CA SER A 289 -22.53 -3.92 -19.04
C SER A 289 -22.53 -2.90 -20.16
N GLN A 290 -23.60 -2.83 -20.96
CA GLN A 290 -23.76 -1.84 -22.02
C GLN A 290 -24.39 -0.51 -21.54
N THR A 291 -24.91 -0.45 -20.31
CA THR A 291 -25.49 0.81 -19.78
C THR A 291 -24.40 1.72 -19.19
N CYS A 292 -24.60 3.03 -19.32
CA CYS A 292 -23.74 4.03 -18.66
C CYS A 292 -23.82 3.98 -17.13
N ALA A 293 -24.94 3.48 -16.59
CA ALA A 293 -25.19 3.36 -15.15
C ALA A 293 -24.74 2.01 -14.55
N GLY A 294 -24.34 1.04 -15.39
CA GLY A 294 -23.89 -0.27 -14.93
C GLY A 294 -22.57 -0.19 -14.16
N PRO A 295 -22.32 -1.08 -13.18
CA PRO A 295 -21.05 -1.13 -12.46
C PRO A 295 -19.85 -1.32 -13.40
N LYS A 296 -18.78 -0.56 -13.18
CA LYS A 296 -17.56 -0.57 -14.00
C LYS A 296 -16.32 -0.81 -13.16
N VAL A 297 -15.26 -1.25 -13.83
CA VAL A 297 -13.89 -1.25 -13.31
C VAL A 297 -13.06 -0.29 -14.14
N HIS A 298 -12.18 0.47 -13.49
CA HIS A 298 -11.29 1.43 -14.15
C HIS A 298 -9.85 0.95 -13.97
N ILE A 299 -9.35 0.22 -14.96
CA ILE A 299 -8.02 -0.39 -15.00
C ILE A 299 -6.96 0.71 -15.08
N ALA A 300 -6.05 0.75 -14.10
CA ALA A 300 -4.93 1.67 -14.09
C ALA A 300 -3.79 1.13 -14.97
N LEU A 301 -3.31 1.97 -15.87
CA LEU A 301 -2.25 1.68 -16.83
C LEU A 301 -1.12 2.70 -16.67
N ILE A 302 0.13 2.22 -16.76
CA ILE A 302 1.32 3.03 -16.98
C ILE A 302 2.03 2.54 -18.24
N LEU A 303 2.37 3.48 -19.11
CA LEU A 303 3.05 3.27 -20.38
C LEU A 303 4.41 3.94 -20.32
N LEU A 304 5.44 3.18 -20.67
CA LEU A 304 6.70 3.72 -21.19
C LEU A 304 6.65 3.61 -22.72
N PRO A 305 6.53 4.72 -23.46
CA PRO A 305 6.57 4.72 -24.92
C PRO A 305 7.92 4.20 -25.43
N ALA A 306 7.97 3.76 -26.69
CA ALA A 306 9.23 3.43 -27.35
C ALA A 306 10.18 4.64 -27.33
N ARG A 307 11.49 4.38 -27.12
CA ARG A 307 12.53 5.39 -27.29
C ARG A 307 12.69 5.63 -28.79
N ASN A 308 12.24 6.79 -29.25
CA ASN A 308 12.22 7.18 -30.65
C ASN A 308 13.62 7.05 -31.28
N THR A 309 13.81 6.17 -32.28
CA THR A 309 15.10 5.95 -32.95
C THR A 309 14.96 6.08 -34.47
N THR A 310 15.11 7.29 -35.01
CA THR A 310 15.65 7.56 -36.36
C THR A 310 14.96 6.96 -37.63
N SER A 311 13.93 6.12 -37.54
CA SER A 311 13.16 5.63 -38.69
C SER A 311 11.79 6.31 -38.75
N ALA A 312 11.13 6.29 -39.91
CA ALA A 312 9.80 6.87 -40.12
C ALA A 312 8.67 6.21 -39.31
N ALA A 313 8.98 5.31 -38.37
CA ALA A 313 8.05 4.63 -37.48
C ALA A 313 7.68 5.52 -36.27
N THR A 314 6.41 5.60 -35.92
CA THR A 314 5.97 6.33 -34.72
C THR A 314 6.35 5.54 -33.46
N PRO A 315 6.44 6.17 -32.26
CA PRO A 315 6.74 5.49 -30.98
C PRO A 315 5.76 4.37 -30.57
N TYR A 316 4.78 4.07 -31.42
CA TYR A 316 3.64 3.19 -31.17
C TYR A 316 3.43 2.16 -32.30
N SER A 317 4.41 2.01 -33.21
CA SER A 317 4.33 1.08 -34.35
C SER A 317 4.28 -0.40 -33.95
N ARG A 318 4.70 -0.74 -32.72
CA ARG A 318 4.63 -2.10 -32.16
C ARG A 318 3.54 -2.22 -31.12
N SER A 319 2.97 -3.42 -31.00
CA SER A 319 2.07 -3.76 -29.92
C SER A 319 2.84 -3.76 -28.58
N PRO A 320 2.28 -3.17 -27.51
CA PRO A 320 2.99 -2.96 -26.26
C PRO A 320 3.17 -4.28 -25.52
N MET A 321 4.30 -4.40 -24.83
CA MET A 321 4.60 -5.51 -23.92
C MET A 321 3.89 -5.24 -22.59
N LEU A 322 2.82 -6.00 -22.33
CA LEU A 322 2.17 -6.01 -21.02
C LEU A 322 3.01 -6.80 -20.03
N ILE A 323 3.21 -6.26 -18.83
CA ILE A 323 3.94 -6.95 -17.76
C ILE A 323 3.06 -7.16 -16.53
N ASN A 324 3.20 -8.33 -15.90
CA ASN A 324 2.49 -8.66 -14.67
C ASN A 324 3.42 -9.38 -13.67
N PRO A 325 3.58 -8.87 -12.45
CA PRO A 325 4.51 -9.42 -11.47
C PRO A 325 4.00 -10.65 -10.71
N GLY A 326 2.74 -11.04 -10.91
CA GLY A 326 2.12 -12.12 -10.16
C GLY A 326 1.60 -11.72 -8.79
N GLY A 327 1.83 -12.58 -7.81
CA GLY A 327 1.22 -12.52 -6.47
C GLY A 327 0.26 -13.70 -6.25
N PRO A 328 -1.03 -13.64 -6.66
CA PRO A 328 -1.77 -12.49 -7.18
C PRO A 328 -1.80 -11.31 -6.19
N GLY A 329 -2.24 -10.14 -6.63
CA GLY A 329 -2.27 -8.91 -5.81
C GLY A 329 -1.11 -7.95 -6.04
N GLY A 330 -0.12 -8.30 -6.88
CA GLY A 330 0.99 -7.41 -7.24
C GLY A 330 0.56 -6.33 -8.24
N SER A 331 0.99 -5.09 -8.00
CA SER A 331 0.71 -3.95 -8.90
C SER A 331 1.67 -3.96 -10.10
N GLY A 332 1.13 -4.14 -11.31
CA GLY A 332 1.90 -4.00 -12.54
C GLY A 332 2.33 -2.56 -12.81
N VAL A 333 1.56 -1.58 -12.32
CA VAL A 333 1.94 -0.15 -12.41
C VAL A 333 3.22 0.14 -11.62
N LEU A 334 3.31 -0.32 -10.37
CA LEU A 334 4.50 -0.08 -9.54
C LEU A 334 5.73 -0.81 -10.07
N VAL A 335 5.52 -2.01 -10.61
CA VAL A 335 6.62 -2.80 -11.19
C VAL A 335 7.14 -2.13 -12.46
N ALA A 336 6.26 -1.70 -13.37
CA ALA A 336 6.66 -0.94 -14.54
C ALA A 336 7.38 0.36 -14.19
N LEU A 337 6.93 1.09 -13.15
CA LEU A 337 7.62 2.29 -12.67
C LEU A 337 9.08 2.02 -12.29
N GLY A 338 9.37 0.84 -11.73
CA GLY A 338 10.71 0.44 -11.32
C GLY A 338 11.58 -0.14 -12.44
N MET A 339 11.01 -0.93 -13.36
CA MET A 339 11.81 -1.73 -14.30
C MET A 339 11.51 -1.54 -15.79
N ALA A 340 10.48 -0.78 -16.19
CA ALA A 340 10.10 -0.66 -17.62
C ALA A 340 11.24 -0.13 -18.51
N SER A 341 12.05 0.81 -18.02
CA SER A 341 13.19 1.34 -18.78
C SER A 341 14.28 0.29 -19.03
N ALA A 342 14.48 -0.64 -18.10
CA ALA A 342 15.43 -1.74 -18.25
C ALA A 342 14.86 -2.84 -19.15
N LEU A 343 13.58 -3.19 -18.97
CA LEU A 343 12.87 -4.13 -19.83
C LEU A 343 12.85 -3.67 -21.29
N GLN A 344 12.63 -2.39 -21.54
CA GLN A 344 12.74 -1.81 -22.89
C GLN A 344 14.14 -2.02 -23.48
N THR A 345 15.22 -1.83 -22.72
CA THR A 345 16.58 -2.16 -23.20
C THR A 345 16.71 -3.65 -23.55
N ILE A 346 16.14 -4.55 -22.73
CA ILE A 346 16.19 -6.00 -22.92
C ILE A 346 15.43 -6.43 -24.19
N PHE A 347 14.25 -5.87 -24.45
CA PHE A 347 13.44 -6.23 -25.62
C PHE A 347 13.79 -5.46 -26.88
N GLY A 348 14.49 -4.32 -26.76
CA GLY A 348 14.74 -3.39 -27.84
C GLY A 348 14.09 -2.03 -27.57
N ASP A 349 14.82 -0.96 -27.85
CA ASP A 349 14.42 0.42 -27.56
C ASP A 349 13.08 0.82 -28.20
N ASP A 350 12.67 0.11 -29.26
CA ASP A 350 11.42 0.32 -29.99
C ASP A 350 10.21 -0.44 -29.42
N GLN A 351 10.36 -1.19 -28.32
CA GLN A 351 9.28 -1.90 -27.63
C GLN A 351 8.62 -0.99 -26.59
N PRO A 352 7.34 -0.60 -26.74
CA PRO A 352 6.59 0.06 -25.67
C PRO A 352 6.27 -0.95 -24.56
N ILE A 353 6.30 -0.49 -23.30
CA ILE A 353 6.01 -1.32 -22.13
C ILE A 353 4.78 -0.78 -21.40
N ILE A 354 3.79 -1.63 -21.14
CA ILE A 354 2.64 -1.29 -20.30
C ILE A 354 2.66 -2.13 -19.02
N GLY A 355 2.71 -1.46 -17.88
CA GLY A 355 2.30 -2.04 -16.60
C GLY A 355 0.82 -1.78 -16.37
N PHE A 356 0.08 -2.79 -15.94
CA PHE A 356 -1.33 -2.62 -15.56
C PHE A 356 -1.61 -3.22 -14.20
N ASP A 357 -2.50 -2.59 -13.46
CA ASP A 357 -3.04 -3.18 -12.23
C ASP A 357 -4.31 -3.95 -12.57
N PRO A 358 -4.36 -5.28 -12.35
CA PRO A 358 -5.60 -6.02 -12.56
C PRO A 358 -6.76 -5.49 -11.71
N ARG A 359 -7.99 -5.83 -12.09
CA ARG A 359 -9.20 -5.52 -11.32
C ARG A 359 -9.04 -5.85 -9.83
N GLY A 360 -9.35 -4.88 -8.97
CA GLY A 360 -9.23 -4.99 -7.52
C GLY A 360 -7.83 -4.74 -6.95
N ILE A 361 -6.79 -4.57 -7.77
CA ILE A 361 -5.40 -4.40 -7.35
C ILE A 361 -4.95 -2.94 -7.49
N GLY A 362 -4.12 -2.48 -6.54
CA GLY A 362 -3.33 -1.25 -6.70
C GLY A 362 -4.16 0.00 -6.97
N PHE A 363 -3.93 0.66 -8.10
CA PHE A 363 -4.59 1.90 -8.51
C PHE A 363 -5.88 1.68 -9.31
N THR A 364 -6.20 0.43 -9.64
CA THR A 364 -7.46 0.06 -10.29
C THR A 364 -8.61 0.17 -9.32
N THR A 365 -9.72 0.76 -9.76
CA THR A 365 -10.91 0.99 -8.92
C THR A 365 -12.15 0.29 -9.45
N PRO A 366 -13.04 -0.22 -8.57
CA PRO A 366 -12.87 -0.26 -7.11
C PRO A 366 -11.76 -1.24 -6.68
N VAL A 367 -11.16 -0.99 -5.51
CA VAL A 367 -10.14 -1.86 -4.93
C VAL A 367 -10.85 -3.02 -4.24
N ALA A 368 -10.30 -4.24 -4.33
CA ALA A 368 -10.80 -5.37 -3.55
C ALA A 368 -10.30 -5.22 -2.10
N ASP A 369 -11.12 -4.66 -1.22
CA ASP A 369 -10.79 -4.48 0.20
C ASP A 369 -11.96 -4.96 1.05
N CYS A 370 -11.69 -5.79 2.06
CA CYS A 370 -12.71 -6.31 2.96
C CYS A 370 -12.88 -5.45 4.22
N TRP A 371 -11.91 -4.61 4.57
CA TRP A 371 -11.83 -3.98 5.89
C TRP A 371 -12.56 -2.65 5.98
N SER A 372 -12.55 -1.87 4.90
CA SER A 372 -13.25 -0.58 4.90
C SER A 372 -14.75 -0.83 4.84
N PRO A 373 -15.54 -0.21 5.74
CA PRO A 373 -16.98 -0.34 5.71
C PRO A 373 -17.54 0.26 4.41
N PRO A 374 -18.66 -0.27 3.88
CA PRO A 374 -19.34 0.35 2.75
C PRO A 374 -19.65 1.83 3.03
N PRO A 375 -19.63 2.71 2.00
CA PRO A 375 -19.97 4.11 2.17
C PRO A 375 -21.35 4.31 2.81
N ALA A 376 -21.48 5.32 3.67
CA ALA A 376 -22.76 5.66 4.31
C ALA A 376 -23.82 6.21 3.33
N CYS A 377 -23.39 6.61 2.13
CA CYS A 377 -24.19 7.21 1.06
C CYS A 377 -23.54 6.95 -0.30
N ASP A 378 -24.35 6.92 -1.37
CA ASP A 378 -23.83 6.86 -2.74
C ASP A 378 -22.91 8.08 -3.01
N GLY A 379 -21.67 7.81 -3.46
CA GLY A 379 -20.67 8.85 -3.76
C GLY A 379 -19.81 9.30 -2.57
N CYS A 380 -20.08 8.81 -1.36
CA CYS A 380 -19.27 9.11 -0.17
C CYS A 380 -17.98 8.26 -0.17
N PRO A 381 -16.83 8.79 0.31
CA PRO A 381 -15.59 8.03 0.36
C PRO A 381 -15.69 6.87 1.37
N GLU A 382 -15.07 5.73 1.04
CA GLU A 382 -14.87 4.63 2.00
C GLU A 382 -13.91 5.06 3.12
N ASP A 383 -14.14 4.57 4.34
CA ASP A 383 -13.23 4.77 5.48
C ASP A 383 -12.03 3.79 5.41
N VAL A 384 -11.18 4.04 4.40
CA VAL A 384 -9.92 3.30 4.19
C VAL A 384 -8.92 3.47 5.33
N GLY A 385 -9.00 4.57 6.08
CA GLY A 385 -8.15 4.80 7.25
C GLY A 385 -8.53 3.88 8.41
N GLY A 386 -9.82 3.81 8.74
CA GLY A 386 -10.35 2.90 9.75
C GLY A 386 -10.14 1.43 9.36
N GLY A 387 -10.41 1.07 8.10
CA GLY A 387 -10.14 -0.28 7.59
C GLY A 387 -8.68 -0.70 7.74
N PHE A 388 -7.74 0.20 7.48
CA PHE A 388 -6.31 -0.05 7.68
C PHE A 388 -5.95 -0.29 9.15
N LEU A 389 -6.45 0.53 10.08
CA LEU A 389 -6.18 0.36 11.52
C LEU A 389 -6.72 -0.99 12.02
N HIS A 390 -7.94 -1.37 11.62
CA HIS A 390 -8.50 -2.68 11.98
C HIS A 390 -7.66 -3.83 11.43
N ARG A 391 -7.13 -3.70 10.20
CA ARG A 391 -6.25 -4.70 9.60
C ARG A 391 -4.95 -4.87 10.41
N LEU A 392 -4.35 -3.77 10.85
CA LEU A 392 -3.13 -3.80 11.68
C LEU A 392 -3.39 -4.41 13.06
N GLU A 393 -4.45 -3.98 13.72
CA GLU A 393 -4.85 -4.51 15.03
C GLU A 393 -5.07 -6.02 14.94
N TRP A 394 -5.78 -6.47 13.90
CA TRP A 394 -5.98 -7.89 13.63
C TRP A 394 -4.67 -8.64 13.38
N ALA A 395 -3.77 -8.11 12.54
CA ALA A 395 -2.48 -8.74 12.27
C ALA A 395 -1.65 -8.92 13.55
N ASN A 396 -1.59 -7.89 14.40
CA ASN A 396 -0.86 -7.93 15.67
C ASN A 396 -1.46 -8.95 16.65
N MET A 397 -2.80 -9.02 16.74
CA MET A 397 -3.46 -10.01 17.59
C MET A 397 -3.15 -11.45 17.16
N ASN A 398 -3.07 -11.70 15.85
CA ASN A 398 -2.82 -13.04 15.33
C ASN A 398 -1.35 -13.47 15.37
N GLN A 399 -0.40 -12.52 15.43
CA GLN A 399 1.03 -12.83 15.53
C GLN A 399 1.36 -13.66 16.79
N ALA A 400 0.59 -13.49 17.87
CA ALA A 400 0.81 -14.20 19.13
C ALA A 400 0.59 -15.73 19.03
N TYR A 401 -0.19 -16.21 18.05
CA TYR A 401 -0.52 -17.63 17.91
C TYR A 401 0.56 -18.47 17.22
N GLY A 402 1.55 -17.83 16.58
CA GLY A 402 2.63 -18.50 15.85
C GLY A 402 2.18 -19.12 14.53
N GLY A 403 2.87 -20.17 14.10
CA GLY A 403 2.53 -20.96 12.91
C GLY A 403 1.59 -22.13 13.21
N ILE A 404 1.14 -22.83 12.17
CA ILE A 404 0.14 -23.91 12.24
C ILE A 404 0.46 -24.97 13.31
N ASN A 405 1.74 -25.30 13.46
CA ASN A 405 2.21 -26.33 14.40
C ASN A 405 2.94 -25.75 15.62
N SER A 406 2.78 -24.46 15.91
CA SER A 406 3.49 -23.80 17.03
C SER A 406 2.90 -24.11 18.41
N SER A 407 1.63 -24.52 18.50
CA SER A 407 1.01 -24.96 19.76
C SER A 407 -0.21 -25.86 19.49
N SER A 408 -0.76 -26.48 20.55
CA SER A 408 -1.96 -27.32 20.45
C SER A 408 -3.22 -26.55 20.01
N ILE A 409 -3.23 -25.22 20.15
CA ILE A 409 -4.35 -24.33 19.80
C ILE A 409 -4.11 -23.49 18.55
N ALA A 410 -2.85 -23.37 18.08
CA ALA A 410 -2.48 -22.46 17.01
C ALA A 410 -3.32 -22.67 15.74
N LEU A 411 -3.42 -23.91 15.26
CA LEU A 411 -4.22 -24.25 14.09
C LEU A 411 -5.70 -23.82 14.22
N GLN A 412 -6.30 -23.96 15.41
CA GLN A 412 -7.69 -23.56 15.63
C GLN A 412 -7.88 -22.05 15.49
N PHE A 413 -6.98 -21.26 16.07
CA PHE A 413 -7.02 -19.80 15.97
C PHE A 413 -6.71 -19.31 14.56
N ILE A 414 -5.75 -19.93 13.88
CA ILE A 414 -5.41 -19.59 12.48
C ILE A 414 -6.59 -19.86 11.56
N ASP A 415 -7.23 -21.04 11.64
CA ASP A 415 -8.42 -21.37 10.83
C ASP A 415 -9.59 -20.43 11.14
N ALA A 416 -9.90 -20.23 12.43
CA ALA A 416 -10.96 -19.31 12.86
C ALA A 416 -10.67 -17.88 12.38
N GLY A 417 -9.40 -17.46 12.40
CA GLY A 417 -8.97 -16.15 11.96
C GLY A 417 -9.16 -15.94 10.46
N HIS A 418 -8.78 -16.92 9.63
CA HIS A 418 -9.04 -16.85 8.18
C HIS A 418 -10.53 -16.83 7.86
N ARG A 419 -11.32 -17.68 8.53
CA ARG A 419 -12.79 -17.71 8.41
C ARG A 419 -13.43 -16.38 8.83
N ALA A 420 -12.91 -15.72 9.87
CA ALA A 420 -13.42 -14.42 10.32
C ALA A 420 -13.22 -13.32 9.26
N ILE A 421 -12.04 -13.26 8.66
CA ILE A 421 -11.78 -12.33 7.54
C ILE A 421 -12.65 -12.69 6.32
N ASN A 422 -12.84 -13.98 6.03
CA ASN A 422 -13.72 -14.41 4.93
C ASN A 422 -15.16 -13.98 5.18
N ASN A 423 -15.68 -14.12 6.39
CA ASN A 423 -17.00 -13.61 6.79
C ASN A 423 -17.10 -12.09 6.62
N LEU A 424 -16.03 -11.35 6.92
CA LEU A 424 -15.97 -9.90 6.70
C LEU A 424 -16.07 -9.56 5.20
N CYS A 425 -15.32 -10.26 4.35
CA CYS A 425 -15.41 -10.10 2.89
C CYS A 425 -16.81 -10.46 2.36
N ILE A 426 -17.40 -11.56 2.83
CA ILE A 426 -18.75 -12.02 2.46
C ILE A 426 -19.80 -10.98 2.87
N GLU A 427 -19.70 -10.42 4.06
CA GLU A 427 -20.63 -9.38 4.52
C GLU A 427 -20.49 -8.09 3.70
N LYS A 428 -19.26 -7.70 3.33
CA LYS A 428 -19.04 -6.55 2.44
C LYS A 428 -19.61 -6.80 1.05
N ASP A 429 -19.37 -7.98 0.48
CA ASP A 429 -19.94 -8.41 -0.80
C ASP A 429 -21.48 -8.36 -0.78
N ARG A 430 -22.09 -8.96 0.25
CA ARG A 430 -23.55 -8.95 0.45
C ARG A 430 -24.14 -7.54 0.55
N ARG A 431 -23.45 -6.61 1.22
CA ARG A 431 -23.90 -5.21 1.37
C ARG A 431 -23.79 -4.42 0.06
N LEU A 432 -22.73 -4.66 -0.72
CA LEU A 432 -22.53 -3.99 -2.01
C LEU A 432 -23.39 -4.62 -3.13
N GLY A 433 -23.77 -5.89 -2.99
CA GLY A 433 -24.55 -6.62 -3.98
C GLY A 433 -23.86 -6.62 -5.34
N GLY A 434 -24.61 -6.36 -6.42
CA GLY A 434 -24.08 -6.31 -7.79
C GLY A 434 -23.04 -5.19 -8.07
N LYS A 435 -22.73 -4.33 -7.09
CA LYS A 435 -21.63 -3.35 -7.17
C LYS A 435 -20.30 -3.89 -6.60
N SER A 436 -20.32 -5.06 -5.94
CA SER A 436 -19.13 -5.64 -5.33
C SER A 436 -18.15 -6.13 -6.39
N ILE A 437 -16.86 -5.82 -6.22
CA ILE A 437 -15.80 -6.38 -7.07
C ILE A 437 -15.32 -7.75 -6.61
N LEU A 438 -15.57 -8.14 -5.35
CA LEU A 438 -14.99 -9.33 -4.74
C LEU A 438 -15.35 -10.63 -5.48
N GLY A 439 -16.56 -10.69 -6.07
CA GLY A 439 -16.99 -11.82 -6.91
C GLY A 439 -16.50 -11.78 -8.37
N HIS A 440 -15.87 -10.69 -8.80
CA HIS A 440 -15.54 -10.42 -10.21
C HIS A 440 -14.04 -10.27 -10.47
N VAL A 441 -13.16 -10.63 -9.52
CA VAL A 441 -11.70 -10.49 -9.67
C VAL A 441 -10.97 -11.73 -10.23
N SER A 442 -11.67 -12.81 -10.57
CA SER A 442 -10.99 -14.06 -11.01
C SER A 442 -10.07 -13.86 -12.22
N THR A 443 -9.09 -14.75 -12.39
CA THR A 443 -8.09 -14.68 -13.47
C THR A 443 -8.74 -14.61 -14.85
N ALA A 444 -9.85 -15.32 -15.07
CA ALA A 444 -10.58 -15.29 -16.33
C ALA A 444 -11.15 -13.89 -16.66
N HIS A 445 -11.63 -13.16 -15.65
CA HIS A 445 -12.07 -11.78 -15.84
C HIS A 445 -10.89 -10.84 -16.16
N VAL A 446 -9.74 -11.05 -15.52
CA VAL A 446 -8.52 -10.30 -15.84
C VAL A 446 -8.06 -10.59 -17.27
N ALA A 447 -8.16 -11.84 -17.75
CA ALA A 447 -7.84 -12.18 -19.14
C ALA A 447 -8.75 -11.45 -20.15
N GLN A 448 -10.03 -11.25 -19.83
CA GLN A 448 -10.93 -10.40 -20.63
C GLN A 448 -10.54 -8.92 -20.58
N ASP A 449 -10.08 -8.41 -19.43
CA ASP A 449 -9.53 -7.05 -19.33
C ASP A 449 -8.30 -6.88 -20.23
N MET A 450 -7.44 -7.88 -20.34
CA MET A 450 -6.29 -7.85 -21.23
C MET A 450 -6.69 -7.78 -22.70
N VAL A 451 -7.79 -8.43 -23.11
CA VAL A 451 -8.37 -8.24 -24.46
C VAL A 451 -8.81 -6.79 -24.65
N SER A 452 -9.53 -6.22 -23.67
CA SER A 452 -9.97 -4.83 -23.70
C SER A 452 -8.79 -3.85 -23.81
N ILE A 453 -7.67 -4.10 -23.13
CA ILE A 453 -6.45 -3.28 -23.23
C ILE A 453 -5.87 -3.34 -24.65
N VAL A 454 -5.76 -4.56 -25.24
CA VAL A 454 -5.26 -4.73 -26.61
C VAL A 454 -6.18 -4.01 -27.60
N ASP A 455 -7.50 -4.18 -27.51
CA ASP A 455 -8.44 -3.54 -28.43
C ASP A 455 -8.48 -2.02 -28.29
N ALA A 456 -8.32 -1.49 -27.07
CA ALA A 456 -8.22 -0.06 -26.82
C ALA A 456 -6.89 0.53 -27.35
N TRP A 457 -5.79 -0.23 -27.27
CA TRP A 457 -4.52 0.17 -27.88
C TRP A 457 -4.63 0.30 -29.39
N GLU A 458 -5.20 -0.70 -30.08
CA GLU A 458 -5.33 -0.68 -31.54
C GLU A 458 -6.20 0.50 -32.02
N ARG A 459 -7.35 0.72 -31.37
CA ARG A 459 -8.21 1.88 -31.68
C ARG A 459 -7.49 3.21 -31.48
N TRP A 460 -6.71 3.32 -30.40
CA TRP A 460 -5.96 4.53 -30.11
C TRP A 460 -4.86 4.79 -31.16
N VAL A 461 -4.07 3.77 -31.52
CA VAL A 461 -3.02 3.89 -32.56
C VAL A 461 -3.60 4.23 -33.93
N ASP A 462 -4.68 3.56 -34.35
CA ASP A 462 -5.36 3.85 -35.62
C ASP A 462 -5.86 5.31 -35.67
N GLY A 463 -6.28 5.87 -34.52
CA GLY A 463 -6.65 7.29 -34.38
C GLY A 463 -5.49 8.29 -34.50
N GLN A 464 -4.26 7.88 -34.13
CA GLN A 464 -3.05 8.70 -34.23
C GLN A 464 -2.44 8.70 -35.64
N GLN A 465 -2.60 7.62 -36.40
CA GLN A 465 -1.91 7.41 -37.70
C GLN A 465 -2.69 7.95 -38.92
N LYS A 466 -3.20 9.20 -38.89
CA LYS A 466 -3.96 9.79 -40.01
C LYS A 466 -3.17 10.04 -41.32
N SER A 467 -1.87 9.76 -41.38
CA SER A 467 -1.01 10.07 -42.54
C SER A 467 0.10 9.05 -42.85
N ALA A 468 0.11 7.85 -42.25
CA ALA A 468 1.20 6.90 -42.47
C ALA A 468 1.05 6.15 -43.81
N THR A 469 1.67 6.67 -44.87
CA THR A 469 1.91 5.94 -46.13
C THR A 469 3.08 4.98 -45.96
N GLN A 470 2.82 3.84 -45.34
CA GLN A 470 3.50 2.52 -45.46
C GLN A 470 3.22 1.75 -44.18
N ALA A 471 2.25 0.84 -44.22
CA ALA A 471 2.06 -0.13 -43.16
C ALA A 471 3.24 -1.11 -43.17
N GLU A 472 4.25 -0.88 -42.34
CA GLU A 472 5.07 -2.01 -41.90
C GLU A 472 4.12 -3.02 -41.22
N LEU A 473 4.13 -4.26 -41.71
CA LEU A 473 3.34 -5.36 -41.15
C LEU A 473 3.80 -5.61 -39.72
N ASN A 474 3.12 -5.03 -38.73
CA ASN A 474 3.28 -5.42 -37.33
C ASN A 474 2.65 -6.83 -37.13
N PRO A 475 3.46 -7.90 -36.96
CA PRO A 475 2.93 -9.27 -36.89
C PRO A 475 2.15 -9.55 -35.58
N THR A 476 2.25 -8.65 -34.60
CA THR A 476 1.53 -8.73 -33.33
C THR A 476 0.34 -7.77 -33.26
N LYS A 477 -0.03 -7.08 -34.35
CA LYS A 477 -1.21 -6.19 -34.41
C LYS A 477 -2.47 -6.93 -33.91
N GLY A 478 -3.17 -6.35 -32.95
CA GLY A 478 -4.37 -6.91 -32.34
C GLY A 478 -4.13 -8.16 -31.47
N LYS A 479 -2.87 -8.51 -31.19
CA LYS A 479 -2.49 -9.66 -30.37
C LYS A 479 -1.74 -9.21 -29.11
N LEU A 480 -1.83 -10.03 -28.08
CA LEU A 480 -1.15 -9.82 -26.82
C LEU A 480 0.35 -10.11 -26.94
N VAL A 481 1.15 -9.14 -26.50
CA VAL A 481 2.59 -9.29 -26.23
C VAL A 481 2.73 -9.14 -24.71
N TYR A 482 3.13 -10.21 -24.01
CA TYR A 482 3.02 -10.31 -22.54
C TYR A 482 4.18 -11.05 -21.89
N TRP A 483 4.65 -10.54 -20.75
CA TRP A 483 5.54 -11.25 -19.84
C TRP A 483 4.93 -11.31 -18.45
N GLY A 484 4.56 -12.51 -18.03
CA GLY A 484 4.01 -12.79 -16.71
C GLY A 484 5.02 -13.53 -15.84
N PHE A 485 5.14 -13.09 -14.59
CA PHE A 485 5.97 -13.72 -13.56
C PHE A 485 5.10 -14.40 -12.53
N SER A 486 5.50 -15.58 -12.02
CA SER A 486 4.80 -16.24 -10.91
C SER A 486 3.32 -16.49 -11.26
N TYR A 487 2.35 -16.08 -10.42
CA TYR A 487 0.91 -16.07 -10.77
C TYR A 487 0.60 -15.43 -12.15
N GLY A 488 1.39 -14.46 -12.59
CA GLY A 488 1.27 -13.88 -13.94
C GLY A 488 1.42 -14.94 -15.05
N THR A 489 2.10 -16.05 -14.80
CA THR A 489 2.16 -17.20 -15.73
C THR A 489 0.82 -17.92 -15.85
N TYR A 490 0.10 -18.09 -14.73
CA TYR A 490 -1.26 -18.63 -14.73
C TYR A 490 -2.23 -17.70 -15.46
N LEU A 491 -2.10 -16.38 -15.28
CA LEU A 491 -2.86 -15.39 -16.04
C LEU A 491 -2.57 -15.48 -17.55
N GLY A 492 -1.30 -15.53 -17.95
CA GLY A 492 -0.90 -15.65 -19.35
C GLY A 492 -1.37 -16.96 -19.99
N ALA A 493 -1.26 -18.09 -19.28
CA ALA A 493 -1.75 -19.38 -19.73
C ALA A 493 -3.29 -19.37 -19.87
N THR A 494 -4.00 -18.78 -18.91
CA THR A 494 -5.46 -18.63 -18.94
C THR A 494 -5.90 -17.81 -20.15
N PHE A 495 -5.26 -16.66 -20.38
CA PHE A 495 -5.47 -15.84 -21.59
C PHE A 495 -5.25 -16.66 -22.86
N ALA A 496 -4.15 -17.40 -22.95
CA ALA A 496 -3.83 -18.21 -24.12
C ALA A 496 -4.84 -19.36 -24.36
N SER A 497 -5.44 -19.91 -23.29
CA SER A 497 -6.49 -20.92 -23.42
C SER A 497 -7.84 -20.32 -23.85
N MET A 498 -8.17 -19.11 -23.39
CA MET A 498 -9.44 -18.45 -23.67
C MET A 498 -9.43 -17.75 -25.03
N PHE A 499 -8.28 -17.19 -25.41
CA PHE A 499 -8.10 -16.36 -26.60
C PHE A 499 -6.87 -16.79 -27.42
N PRO A 500 -6.79 -18.05 -27.87
CA PRO A 500 -5.61 -18.59 -28.55
C PRO A 500 -5.20 -17.80 -29.80
N ASP A 501 -6.16 -17.23 -30.52
CA ASP A 501 -5.92 -16.42 -31.73
C ASP A 501 -5.39 -15.01 -31.42
N ARG A 502 -5.51 -14.57 -30.17
CA ARG A 502 -5.01 -13.29 -29.68
C ARG A 502 -3.60 -13.40 -29.10
N VAL A 503 -2.93 -14.54 -29.21
CA VAL A 503 -1.56 -14.75 -28.71
C VAL A 503 -0.52 -14.26 -29.73
N GLY A 504 0.24 -13.23 -29.36
CA GLY A 504 1.32 -12.66 -30.18
C GLY A 504 2.72 -13.09 -29.71
N ARG A 505 3.10 -12.73 -28.49
CA ARG A 505 4.34 -13.15 -27.82
C ARG A 505 4.07 -13.30 -26.33
N LEU A 506 4.18 -14.50 -25.77
CA LEU A 506 3.92 -14.76 -24.36
C LEU A 506 5.15 -15.41 -23.72
N LEU A 507 5.76 -14.70 -22.76
CA LEU A 507 6.82 -15.20 -21.90
C LEU A 507 6.24 -15.48 -20.52
N LEU A 508 6.38 -16.72 -20.05
CA LEU A 508 5.84 -17.16 -18.77
C LEU A 508 7.01 -17.64 -17.89
N ASP A 509 7.37 -16.86 -16.87
CA ASP A 509 8.57 -17.06 -16.05
C ASP A 509 8.22 -17.34 -14.57
N GLY A 510 8.76 -18.42 -14.01
CA GLY A 510 8.34 -18.92 -12.69
C GLY A 510 6.93 -19.50 -12.79
N VAL A 511 6.83 -20.67 -13.43
CA VAL A 511 5.58 -21.18 -14.00
C VAL A 511 4.70 -21.85 -12.94
N VAL A 512 3.46 -21.39 -12.84
CA VAL A 512 2.44 -21.97 -11.97
C VAL A 512 1.79 -23.17 -12.65
N ASP A 513 1.78 -24.32 -11.97
CA ASP A 513 0.97 -25.47 -12.36
C ASP A 513 -0.52 -25.13 -12.14
N ALA A 514 -1.26 -25.00 -13.23
CA ALA A 514 -2.66 -24.57 -13.22
C ALA A 514 -3.61 -25.57 -12.54
N GLU A 515 -3.32 -26.87 -12.63
CA GLU A 515 -4.12 -27.91 -11.96
C GLU A 515 -3.88 -27.86 -10.45
N LEU A 516 -2.61 -27.71 -10.06
CA LEU A 516 -2.26 -27.52 -8.66
C LEU A 516 -2.89 -26.23 -8.11
N TYR A 517 -2.71 -25.09 -8.77
CA TYR A 517 -3.19 -23.78 -8.32
C TYR A 517 -4.69 -23.74 -8.01
N THR A 518 -5.49 -24.39 -8.85
CA THR A 518 -6.96 -24.40 -8.73
C THR A 518 -7.48 -25.41 -7.70
N SER A 519 -6.63 -26.31 -7.19
CA SER A 519 -6.97 -27.25 -6.12
C SER A 519 -7.03 -26.59 -4.73
N PRO A 520 -7.65 -27.23 -3.72
CA PRO A 520 -7.71 -26.68 -2.35
C PRO A 520 -6.33 -26.41 -1.72
N VAL A 521 -5.37 -27.33 -1.89
CA VAL A 521 -4.04 -27.27 -1.29
C VAL A 521 -2.97 -27.68 -2.30
N TRP A 522 -1.91 -26.89 -2.39
CA TRP A 522 -0.80 -27.05 -3.33
C TRP A 522 0.34 -27.86 -2.71
N ARG A 523 0.08 -29.13 -2.40
CA ARG A 523 1.03 -29.99 -1.67
C ARG A 523 2.43 -30.00 -2.29
N ASP A 524 2.45 -30.05 -3.61
CA ASP A 524 3.65 -30.24 -4.44
C ASP A 524 4.40 -28.93 -4.74
N SER A 525 3.97 -27.79 -4.18
CA SER A 525 4.60 -26.48 -4.48
C SER A 525 5.97 -26.27 -3.83
N LEU A 526 6.32 -27.04 -2.80
CA LEU A 526 7.53 -26.83 -1.98
C LEU A 526 8.68 -27.81 -2.27
N PHE A 527 8.63 -28.58 -3.35
CA PHE A 527 9.63 -29.63 -3.63
C PHE A 527 11.08 -29.14 -3.69
N ASP A 528 11.31 -27.88 -4.07
CA ASP A 528 12.65 -27.31 -4.20
C ASP A 528 13.04 -26.37 -3.06
N THR A 529 12.09 -26.01 -2.18
CA THR A 529 12.30 -25.00 -1.15
C THR A 529 13.46 -25.35 -0.21
N ASP A 530 13.44 -26.56 0.36
CA ASP A 530 14.48 -27.00 1.31
C ASP A 530 15.84 -27.18 0.61
N LYS A 531 15.85 -27.59 -0.68
CA LYS A 531 17.08 -27.70 -1.48
C LYS A 531 17.78 -26.34 -1.65
N ILE A 532 17.02 -25.26 -1.77
CA ILE A 532 17.59 -23.90 -1.87
C ILE A 532 18.19 -23.47 -0.52
N LEU A 533 17.59 -23.88 0.60
CA LEU A 533 18.20 -23.68 1.92
C LEU A 533 19.50 -24.49 2.07
N ASP A 534 19.56 -25.71 1.54
CA ASP A 534 20.80 -26.50 1.51
C ASP A 534 21.89 -25.80 0.68
N ARG A 535 21.52 -25.17 -0.45
CA ARG A 535 22.41 -24.33 -1.25
C ARG A 535 22.95 -23.13 -0.47
N PHE A 536 22.18 -22.54 0.45
CA PHE A 536 22.69 -21.48 1.32
C PHE A 536 23.86 -21.98 2.17
N PHE A 537 23.73 -23.15 2.80
CA PHE A 537 24.82 -23.72 3.61
C PHE A 537 26.04 -24.06 2.75
N GLN A 538 25.82 -24.62 1.56
CA GLN A 538 26.89 -24.89 0.61
C GLN A 538 27.65 -23.62 0.22
N TYR A 539 26.95 -22.61 -0.28
CA TYR A 539 27.57 -21.36 -0.74
C TYR A 539 28.23 -20.59 0.40
N CYS A 540 27.66 -20.62 1.62
CA CYS A 540 28.28 -20.01 2.80
C CYS A 540 29.60 -20.71 3.16
N ALA A 541 29.66 -22.05 3.14
CA ALA A 541 30.90 -22.79 3.38
C ALA A 541 31.96 -22.49 2.29
N GLU A 542 31.55 -22.47 1.02
CA GLU A 542 32.43 -22.12 -0.11
C GLU A 542 32.96 -20.68 -0.02
N ALA A 543 32.16 -19.75 0.49
CA ALA A 543 32.53 -18.35 0.67
C ALA A 543 33.53 -18.13 1.82
N GLY A 544 33.67 -19.11 2.73
CA GLY A 544 34.58 -19.05 3.87
C GLY A 544 34.31 -17.81 4.73
N SER A 545 35.37 -17.05 5.05
CA SER A 545 35.27 -15.84 5.88
C SER A 545 34.40 -14.71 5.30
N LYS A 546 34.00 -14.77 4.03
CA LYS A 546 33.02 -13.83 3.46
C LYS A 546 31.59 -14.10 3.94
N CYS A 547 31.30 -15.31 4.44
CA CYS A 547 30.04 -15.63 5.09
C CYS A 547 30.14 -15.41 6.60
N GLN A 548 29.33 -14.52 7.17
CA GLN A 548 29.42 -14.19 8.60
C GLN A 548 29.06 -15.36 9.54
N LEU A 549 28.26 -16.31 9.07
CA LEU A 549 27.90 -17.50 9.84
C LEU A 549 29.04 -18.52 9.92
N TYR A 550 30.01 -18.48 8.99
CA TYR A 550 31.10 -19.44 8.86
C TYR A 550 32.09 -19.36 10.02
N ARG A 551 32.64 -20.51 10.41
CA ARG A 551 33.81 -20.67 11.28
C ARG A 551 34.88 -21.50 10.55
N PRO A 552 36.19 -21.25 10.80
CA PRO A 552 37.26 -21.97 10.11
C PRO A 552 37.10 -23.49 10.19
N GLY A 553 37.02 -24.13 9.02
CA GLY A 553 36.85 -25.58 8.89
C GLY A 553 35.40 -26.07 8.81
N ASP A 554 34.40 -25.18 8.94
CA ASP A 554 32.98 -25.55 8.78
C ASP A 554 32.73 -26.19 7.41
N LYS A 555 31.94 -27.25 7.43
CA LYS A 555 31.29 -27.85 6.25
C LYS A 555 29.84 -27.36 6.15
N PRO A 556 29.15 -27.56 5.01
CA PRO A 556 27.73 -27.22 4.89
C PRO A 556 26.87 -27.82 6.00
N GLU A 557 27.19 -29.04 6.46
CA GLU A 557 26.46 -29.71 7.54
C GLU A 557 26.59 -28.98 8.89
N ASP A 558 27.76 -28.40 9.19
CA ASP A 558 27.99 -27.66 10.44
C ASP A 558 27.17 -26.36 10.48
N LEU A 559 27.05 -25.68 9.33
CA LEU A 559 26.21 -24.50 9.16
C LEU A 559 24.72 -24.84 9.28
N GLY A 560 24.32 -25.96 8.66
CA GLY A 560 22.97 -26.51 8.79
C GLY A 560 22.62 -26.84 10.23
N GLN A 561 23.50 -27.52 10.97
CA GLN A 561 23.32 -27.80 12.39
C GLN A 561 23.18 -26.51 13.22
N ARG A 562 23.97 -25.48 12.89
CA ARG A 562 23.89 -24.18 13.57
C ARG A 562 22.54 -23.50 13.35
N TYR A 563 22.01 -23.54 12.12
CA TYR A 563 20.65 -23.06 11.83
C TYR A 563 19.58 -23.82 12.61
N HIS A 564 19.59 -25.15 12.56
CA HIS A 564 18.60 -25.96 13.27
C HIS A 564 18.67 -25.76 14.80
N GLY A 565 19.89 -25.63 15.35
CA GLY A 565 20.09 -25.30 16.76
C GLY A 565 19.48 -23.95 17.18
N ILE A 566 19.51 -22.93 16.31
CA ILE A 566 18.80 -21.66 16.55
C ILE A 566 17.29 -21.90 16.59
N MET A 567 16.75 -22.65 15.61
CA MET A 567 15.31 -22.91 15.50
C MET A 567 14.77 -23.72 16.70
N ASP A 568 15.52 -24.74 17.15
CA ASP A 568 15.18 -25.55 18.31
C ASP A 568 15.24 -24.72 19.61
N GLY A 569 16.26 -23.88 19.75
CA GLY A 569 16.40 -22.94 20.86
C GLY A 569 15.20 -22.01 20.98
N LEU A 570 14.77 -21.42 19.85
CA LEU A 570 13.61 -20.52 19.81
C LEU A 570 12.26 -21.20 20.11
N THR A 571 12.16 -22.51 19.93
CA THR A 571 10.95 -23.27 20.27
C THR A 571 10.75 -23.36 21.78
N THR A 572 11.84 -23.46 22.54
CA THR A 572 11.80 -23.57 24.01
C THR A 572 11.91 -22.22 24.70
N ASN A 573 12.71 -21.30 24.14
CA ASN A 573 12.95 -19.98 24.68
C ASN A 573 12.95 -18.93 23.54
N PRO A 574 11.77 -18.36 23.20
CA PRO A 574 11.68 -17.31 22.19
C PRO A 574 12.61 -16.14 22.52
N ALA A 575 13.31 -15.63 21.51
CA ALA A 575 14.19 -14.47 21.70
C ALA A 575 13.34 -13.21 21.92
N THR A 576 13.74 -12.38 22.88
CA THR A 576 13.07 -11.10 23.16
C THR A 576 14.09 -9.99 23.22
N PHE A 577 13.72 -8.80 22.73
CA PHE A 577 14.54 -7.59 22.82
C PHE A 577 13.66 -6.34 22.69
N THR A 578 14.20 -5.18 23.11
CA THR A 578 13.54 -3.89 22.89
C THR A 578 14.03 -3.30 21.57
N HIS A 579 13.11 -2.91 20.69
CA HIS A 579 13.48 -2.27 19.44
C HIS A 579 14.24 -0.96 19.72
N PRO A 580 15.44 -0.76 19.15
CA PRO A 580 16.34 0.34 19.50
C PRO A 580 15.79 1.72 19.10
N GLU A 581 15.08 1.82 17.98
CA GLU A 581 14.51 3.10 17.49
C GLU A 581 13.15 3.46 18.10
N TYR A 582 12.24 2.47 18.23
CA TYR A 582 10.84 2.70 18.58
C TYR A 582 10.47 2.31 20.01
N PHE A 583 11.41 1.75 20.78
CA PHE A 583 11.22 1.42 22.19
C PHE A 583 9.97 0.56 22.47
N PHE A 584 9.72 -0.46 21.64
CA PHE A 584 8.64 -1.44 21.83
C PHE A 584 9.21 -2.86 21.95
N PRO A 585 8.52 -3.79 22.63
CA PRO A 585 8.99 -5.16 22.80
C PRO A 585 8.86 -5.97 21.51
N VAL A 586 9.89 -6.75 21.19
CA VAL A 586 9.91 -7.69 20.07
C VAL A 586 10.04 -9.11 20.61
N ILE A 587 9.26 -10.04 20.04
CA ILE A 587 9.36 -11.48 20.30
C ILE A 587 9.64 -12.17 18.97
N LEU A 588 10.73 -12.92 18.89
CA LEU A 588 11.07 -13.75 17.72
C LEU A 588 10.77 -15.21 18.03
N GLN A 589 9.92 -15.80 17.18
CA GLN A 589 9.55 -17.22 17.24
C GLN A 589 10.11 -17.98 16.03
N PRO A 590 10.20 -19.32 16.07
CA PRO A 590 10.67 -20.11 14.93
C PRO A 590 9.91 -19.80 13.64
N ASN A 591 8.58 -19.63 13.71
CA ASN A 591 7.76 -19.30 12.54
C ASN A 591 8.15 -17.96 11.90
N THR A 592 8.52 -16.95 12.71
CA THR A 592 9.02 -15.67 12.21
C THR A 592 10.30 -15.85 11.40
N ILE A 593 11.22 -16.69 11.89
CA ILE A 593 12.47 -16.99 11.19
C ILE A 593 12.19 -17.78 9.91
N LYS A 594 11.29 -18.76 9.93
CA LYS A 594 10.89 -19.49 8.71
C LYS A 594 10.31 -18.55 7.65
N GLN A 595 9.46 -17.60 8.02
CA GLN A 595 8.90 -16.62 7.08
C GLN A 595 9.99 -15.72 6.48
N LEU A 596 10.98 -15.31 7.29
CA LEU A 596 12.14 -14.56 6.80
C LEU A 596 12.99 -15.40 5.84
N VAL A 597 13.36 -16.62 6.24
CA VAL A 597 14.17 -17.52 5.41
C VAL A 597 13.45 -17.80 4.10
N PHE A 598 12.17 -18.17 4.14
CA PHE A 598 11.38 -18.42 2.92
C PHE A 598 11.40 -17.23 1.96
N SER A 599 11.34 -16.00 2.48
CA SER A 599 11.47 -14.77 1.68
C SER A 599 12.86 -14.62 1.05
N VAL A 600 13.92 -14.95 1.78
CA VAL A 600 15.30 -14.94 1.28
C VAL A 600 15.47 -15.90 0.11
N LEU A 601 14.81 -17.07 0.16
CA LEU A 601 14.90 -18.08 -0.90
C LEU A 601 14.36 -17.57 -2.25
N TYR A 602 13.53 -16.53 -2.30
CA TYR A 602 13.08 -15.93 -3.57
C TYR A 602 14.20 -15.27 -4.35
N SER A 603 15.22 -14.72 -3.67
CA SER A 603 16.30 -13.96 -4.31
C SER A 603 17.66 -14.27 -3.65
N PRO A 604 18.17 -15.51 -3.81
CA PRO A 604 19.37 -15.98 -3.11
C PRO A 604 20.62 -15.11 -3.31
N VAL A 605 20.90 -14.73 -4.56
CA VAL A 605 22.10 -13.97 -4.96
C VAL A 605 22.25 -12.69 -4.14
N ALA A 606 21.14 -12.01 -3.87
CA ALA A 606 21.10 -10.78 -3.11
C ALA A 606 21.07 -11.01 -1.60
N ASN A 607 20.31 -12.00 -1.14
CA ASN A 607 19.86 -12.07 0.26
C ASN A 607 20.62 -13.10 1.11
N PHE A 608 21.32 -14.08 0.53
CA PHE A 608 22.09 -15.05 1.31
C PHE A 608 23.18 -14.41 2.20
N PRO A 609 23.97 -13.42 1.75
CA PRO A 609 24.91 -12.71 2.63
C PRO A 609 24.23 -12.05 3.84
N LEU A 610 23.01 -11.55 3.65
CA LEU A 610 22.22 -10.89 4.69
C LEU A 610 21.65 -11.93 5.66
N LEU A 611 21.18 -13.07 5.16
CA LEU A 611 20.75 -14.20 5.99
C LEU A 611 21.90 -14.75 6.85
N ALA A 612 23.11 -14.85 6.28
CA ALA A 612 24.30 -15.26 7.05
C ALA A 612 24.59 -14.31 8.22
N THR A 613 24.45 -13.00 7.99
CA THR A 613 24.62 -11.97 9.03
C THR A 613 23.54 -12.12 10.11
N PHE A 614 22.28 -12.25 9.68
CA PHE A 614 21.14 -12.45 10.56
C PHE A 614 21.32 -13.69 11.46
N LEU A 615 21.61 -14.85 10.87
CA LEU A 615 21.80 -16.10 11.59
C LEU A 615 23.02 -16.03 12.52
N ASN A 616 24.08 -15.31 12.15
CA ASN A 616 25.22 -15.11 13.04
C ASN A 616 24.86 -14.30 14.29
N LEU A 617 24.07 -13.23 14.13
CA LEU A 617 23.60 -12.42 15.27
C LEU A 617 22.71 -13.24 16.20
N MET A 618 21.83 -14.09 15.64
CA MET A 618 21.03 -15.04 16.43
C MET A 618 21.93 -16.04 17.16
N TYR A 619 22.90 -16.63 16.47
CA TYR A 619 23.84 -17.60 17.04
C TYR A 619 24.67 -17.00 18.19
N GLU A 620 25.05 -15.73 18.08
CA GLU A 620 25.83 -15.00 19.09
C GLU A 620 24.95 -14.36 20.19
N ASN A 621 23.62 -14.55 20.17
CA ASN A 621 22.64 -13.93 21.07
C ASN A 621 22.67 -12.39 21.07
N LYS A 622 22.97 -11.76 19.92
CA LYS A 622 23.01 -10.30 19.74
C LYS A 622 21.71 -9.78 19.14
N HIS A 623 20.58 -10.05 19.80
CA HIS A 623 19.24 -9.82 19.24
C HIS A 623 18.89 -8.34 19.05
N GLU A 624 19.43 -7.43 19.87
CA GLU A 624 19.16 -6.00 19.78
C GLU A 624 19.62 -5.39 18.46
N ALA A 625 20.70 -5.94 17.87
CA ALA A 625 21.18 -5.56 16.55
C ALA A 625 20.17 -5.90 15.44
N LEU A 626 19.18 -6.77 15.73
CA LEU A 626 18.13 -7.13 14.80
C LEU A 626 16.99 -6.12 14.74
N GLY A 627 17.00 -5.11 15.61
CA GLY A 627 15.95 -4.08 15.64
C GLY A 627 15.71 -3.42 14.29
N ALA A 628 16.76 -3.12 13.53
CA ALA A 628 16.64 -2.56 12.19
C ALA A 628 15.80 -3.45 11.24
N LEU A 629 15.72 -4.76 11.47
CA LEU A 629 14.95 -5.71 10.67
C LEU A 629 13.46 -5.74 11.01
N VAL A 630 13.03 -5.23 12.17
CA VAL A 630 11.65 -5.34 12.65
C VAL A 630 10.90 -4.01 12.43
N GLN A 631 10.31 -3.86 11.23
CA GLN A 631 9.75 -2.58 10.76
C GLN A 631 8.29 -2.31 11.21
N ASP A 632 7.64 -3.24 11.92
CA ASP A 632 6.21 -3.15 12.27
C ASP A 632 5.85 -1.87 13.05
N ALA A 633 6.79 -1.32 13.83
CA ALA A 633 6.56 -0.07 14.55
C ALA A 633 6.56 1.20 13.69
N LYS A 634 7.22 1.23 12.52
CA LYS A 634 7.12 2.38 11.60
C LYS A 634 5.69 2.57 11.10
N ILE A 635 4.96 1.47 10.93
CA ILE A 635 3.63 1.45 10.32
C ILE A 635 2.59 2.05 11.27
N MET A 636 2.73 1.88 12.59
CA MET A 636 1.84 2.49 13.59
C MET A 636 1.90 4.02 13.61
N CYS A 637 2.99 4.64 13.15
CA CYS A 637 3.13 6.10 13.07
C CYS A 637 2.59 6.70 11.75
N LEU A 638 2.18 5.88 10.78
CA LEU A 638 1.67 6.33 9.48
C LEU A 638 0.13 6.42 9.47
N VAL A 639 -0.46 7.16 10.41
CA VAL A 639 -1.92 7.37 10.42
C VAL A 639 -2.26 8.73 9.82
N GLY A 640 -2.75 8.69 8.58
CA GLY A 640 -3.29 9.84 7.83
C GLY A 640 -2.79 9.89 6.38
N ASP A 641 -3.68 9.64 5.41
CA ASP A 641 -3.48 9.84 3.96
C ASP A 641 -2.14 9.30 3.39
N SER A 642 -1.55 8.25 3.97
CA SER A 642 -0.33 7.65 3.43
C SER A 642 -0.64 6.89 2.13
N PRO A 643 0.07 7.14 1.02
CA PRO A 643 -0.10 6.40 -0.23
C PRO A 643 0.09 4.89 -0.08
N LEU A 644 0.79 4.46 0.98
CA LEU A 644 0.98 3.05 1.33
C LEU A 644 -0.31 2.37 1.79
N THR A 645 -1.26 3.08 2.44
CA THR A 645 -2.52 2.46 2.89
C THR A 645 -3.43 2.09 1.72
N SER A 646 -3.36 2.83 0.60
CA SER A 646 -4.13 2.52 -0.62
C SER A 646 -3.56 1.39 -1.47
N LEU A 647 -2.33 0.94 -1.20
CA LEU A 647 -1.75 -0.25 -1.86
C LEU A 647 -2.11 -1.55 -1.13
N LEU A 648 -2.70 -1.44 0.06
CA LEU A 648 -3.17 -2.57 0.84
C LEU A 648 -4.58 -2.92 0.36
N ASN A 649 -4.72 -4.15 -0.09
CA ASN A 649 -5.97 -4.71 -0.61
C ASN A 649 -6.04 -6.18 -0.17
N ASP A 650 -7.19 -6.80 -0.39
CA ASP A 650 -7.46 -8.22 -0.17
C ASP A 650 -7.65 -8.94 -1.52
N ALA A 651 -7.20 -8.33 -2.62
CA ALA A 651 -7.32 -8.87 -3.96
C ALA A 651 -6.64 -10.23 -4.09
N GLN A 652 -5.46 -10.41 -3.48
CA GLN A 652 -4.77 -11.70 -3.48
C GLN A 652 -5.67 -12.83 -3.01
N ARG A 653 -6.37 -12.62 -1.89
CA ARG A 653 -7.31 -13.57 -1.32
C ARG A 653 -8.50 -13.79 -2.25
N ALA A 654 -9.16 -12.71 -2.66
CA ALA A 654 -10.35 -12.81 -3.50
C ALA A 654 -10.07 -13.50 -4.86
N ILE A 655 -8.92 -13.20 -5.48
CA ILE A 655 -8.47 -13.83 -6.73
C ILE A 655 -8.18 -15.32 -6.51
N MET A 656 -7.28 -15.63 -5.56
CA MET A 656 -6.84 -17.00 -5.30
C MET A 656 -8.00 -17.92 -4.93
N CYS A 657 -8.99 -17.41 -4.19
CA CYS A 657 -10.16 -18.18 -3.78
C CYS A 657 -11.23 -18.23 -4.88
N GLY A 658 -11.39 -17.17 -5.67
CA GLY A 658 -12.27 -17.13 -6.83
C GLY A 658 -11.82 -18.02 -7.99
N ASP A 659 -10.52 -18.35 -8.06
CA ASP A 659 -9.94 -19.24 -9.07
C ASP A 659 -10.05 -20.74 -8.71
N LYS A 660 -10.50 -21.09 -7.50
CA LYS A 660 -10.65 -22.49 -7.10
C LYS A 660 -11.75 -23.17 -7.91
N THR A 661 -11.50 -24.41 -8.34
CA THR A 661 -12.49 -25.23 -9.07
C THR A 661 -13.61 -25.75 -8.17
N SER A 662 -13.43 -25.68 -6.86
CA SER A 662 -14.43 -26.09 -5.87
C SER A 662 -14.30 -25.27 -4.59
N PRO A 663 -15.40 -25.02 -3.87
CA PRO A 663 -15.35 -24.35 -2.57
C PRO A 663 -14.40 -25.05 -1.60
N VAL A 664 -13.57 -24.28 -0.90
CA VAL A 664 -12.64 -24.80 0.10
C VAL A 664 -13.27 -24.63 1.48
N ASN A 665 -13.56 -25.74 2.15
CA ASN A 665 -14.12 -25.75 3.51
C ASN A 665 -13.64 -26.97 4.31
N LEU A 666 -12.32 -27.04 4.50
CA LEU A 666 -11.63 -28.07 5.26
C LEU A 666 -11.91 -27.97 6.77
N THR A 667 -12.08 -29.12 7.39
CA THR A 667 -12.14 -29.31 8.84
C THR A 667 -10.74 -29.31 9.46
N LEU A 668 -10.61 -29.06 10.77
CA LEU A 668 -9.31 -29.07 11.45
C LEU A 668 -8.52 -30.38 11.26
N PRO A 669 -9.13 -31.59 11.32
CA PRO A 669 -8.43 -32.84 11.01
C PRO A 669 -7.91 -32.91 9.57
N GLU A 670 -8.68 -32.43 8.60
CA GLU A 670 -8.25 -32.38 7.19
C GLU A 670 -7.08 -31.40 7.03
N ILE A 671 -7.16 -30.20 7.59
CA ILE A 671 -6.04 -29.23 7.56
C ILE A 671 -4.78 -29.82 8.20
N ARG A 672 -4.92 -30.56 9.30
CA ARG A 672 -3.79 -31.25 9.94
C ARG A 672 -3.19 -32.32 9.04
N ALA A 673 -4.02 -33.09 8.33
CA ALA A 673 -3.55 -34.09 7.37
C ALA A 673 -2.80 -33.43 6.20
N GLU A 674 -3.31 -32.32 5.67
CA GLU A 674 -2.65 -31.52 4.64
C GLU A 674 -1.30 -30.98 5.12
N TYR A 675 -1.26 -30.43 6.34
CA TYR A 675 -0.02 -29.99 6.95
C TYR A 675 0.99 -31.13 7.07
N SER A 676 0.60 -32.29 7.59
CA SER A 676 1.49 -33.45 7.73
C SER A 676 2.03 -33.94 6.37
N ALA A 677 1.21 -33.93 5.33
CA ALA A 677 1.63 -34.29 3.97
C ALA A 677 2.62 -33.30 3.37
N MET A 678 2.45 -31.99 3.63
CA MET A 678 3.41 -30.98 3.18
C MET A 678 4.70 -31.00 4.02
N ALA A 679 4.57 -31.19 5.32
CA ALA A 679 5.69 -31.20 6.27
C ALA A 679 6.63 -32.40 6.10
N SER A 680 6.17 -33.48 5.45
CA SER A 680 7.06 -34.58 5.05
C SER A 680 7.94 -34.23 3.85
N THR A 681 7.61 -33.16 3.12
CA THR A 681 8.35 -32.69 1.93
C THR A 681 9.21 -31.48 2.24
N SER A 682 8.71 -30.53 3.04
CA SER A 682 9.42 -29.28 3.35
C SER A 682 9.14 -28.78 4.76
N GLN A 683 10.18 -28.25 5.41
CA GLN A 683 10.05 -27.60 6.72
C GLN A 683 9.24 -26.30 6.70
N PHE A 684 8.93 -25.75 5.52
CA PHE A 684 8.16 -24.51 5.31
C PHE A 684 6.65 -24.76 5.07
N ALA A 685 6.18 -25.98 5.32
CA ALA A 685 4.77 -26.36 5.18
C ALA A 685 3.81 -25.45 5.96
N ASP A 686 4.19 -25.00 7.15
CA ASP A 686 3.43 -24.06 7.98
C ASP A 686 3.28 -22.69 7.32
N VAL A 687 4.35 -22.17 6.72
CA VAL A 687 4.33 -20.90 5.98
C VAL A 687 3.38 -21.00 4.80
N MET A 688 3.53 -22.03 3.96
CA MET A 688 2.82 -22.11 2.70
C MET A 688 1.35 -22.52 2.86
N LEU A 689 1.05 -23.46 3.77
CA LEU A 689 -0.33 -23.85 4.05
C LEU A 689 -1.13 -22.69 4.65
N ASN A 690 -0.52 -21.86 5.50
CA ASN A 690 -1.20 -20.67 6.04
C ASN A 690 -1.65 -19.69 4.94
N VAL A 691 -0.94 -19.62 3.81
CA VAL A 691 -1.37 -18.85 2.63
C VAL A 691 -2.64 -19.45 2.03
N MET A 692 -2.65 -20.77 1.82
CA MET A 692 -3.78 -21.46 1.18
C MET A 692 -5.04 -21.49 2.05
N LEU A 693 -4.87 -21.53 3.38
CA LEU A 693 -5.97 -21.47 4.35
C LEU A 693 -6.77 -20.16 4.30
N GLN A 694 -6.25 -19.10 3.66
CA GLN A 694 -7.03 -17.89 3.41
C GLN A 694 -8.32 -18.17 2.63
N CYS A 695 -8.39 -19.24 1.85
CA CYS A 695 -9.60 -19.64 1.13
C CYS A 695 -10.58 -20.48 1.94
N ASN A 696 -10.21 -20.92 3.15
CA ASN A 696 -11.06 -21.80 3.91
C ASN A 696 -12.33 -21.09 4.40
N GLY A 697 -13.50 -21.56 3.97
CA GLY A 697 -14.78 -20.91 4.23
C GLY A 697 -15.08 -19.70 3.34
N TRP A 698 -14.34 -19.49 2.25
CA TRP A 698 -14.66 -18.46 1.25
C TRP A 698 -15.90 -18.86 0.44
N SER A 699 -16.87 -17.96 0.30
CA SER A 699 -18.12 -18.21 -0.45
C SER A 699 -18.56 -17.04 -1.35
N VAL A 700 -17.69 -16.05 -1.57
CA VAL A 700 -17.94 -15.00 -2.56
C VAL A 700 -17.77 -15.59 -3.95
N SER A 701 -18.77 -15.43 -4.82
CA SER A 701 -18.78 -15.95 -6.18
C SER A 701 -19.58 -15.03 -7.10
N PRO A 702 -19.26 -14.98 -8.41
CA PRO A 702 -20.05 -14.21 -9.35
C PRO A 702 -21.50 -14.75 -9.39
N PRO A 703 -22.53 -13.88 -9.39
CA PRO A 703 -23.91 -14.33 -9.42
C PRO A 703 -24.24 -15.21 -10.64
N GLY A 704 -24.78 -16.41 -10.39
CA GLY A 704 -25.38 -17.27 -11.42
C GLY A 704 -24.42 -18.03 -12.34
N HIS A 705 -23.11 -17.95 -12.14
CA HIS A 705 -22.13 -18.59 -13.02
C HIS A 705 -20.98 -19.20 -12.20
N PRO A 706 -20.72 -20.52 -12.28
CA PRO A 706 -19.47 -21.06 -11.78
C PRO A 706 -18.31 -20.41 -12.55
N PRO A 707 -17.13 -20.22 -11.93
CA PRO A 707 -16.00 -19.60 -12.62
C PRO A 707 -15.72 -20.37 -13.90
N PRO A 708 -15.44 -19.69 -15.04
CA PRO A 708 -14.98 -20.35 -16.25
C PRO A 708 -13.57 -20.87 -15.99
N THR A 709 -13.47 -21.97 -15.28
CA THR A 709 -12.23 -22.71 -15.12
C THR A 709 -12.13 -23.59 -16.34
N THR A 710 -11.25 -23.22 -17.28
CA THR A 710 -10.83 -24.15 -18.31
C THR A 710 -10.39 -25.43 -17.58
N PRO A 711 -11.00 -26.61 -17.83
CA PRO A 711 -10.62 -27.83 -17.12
C PRO A 711 -9.18 -28.20 -17.49
N TRP A 712 -8.19 -27.72 -16.74
CA TRP A 712 -6.77 -27.86 -17.11
C TRP A 712 -6.33 -29.31 -17.29
N ALA A 713 -6.99 -30.24 -16.58
CA ALA A 713 -6.83 -31.68 -16.70
C ALA A 713 -7.20 -32.25 -18.08
N GLN A 714 -7.98 -31.53 -18.88
CA GLN A 714 -8.32 -31.95 -20.25
C GLN A 714 -7.14 -31.81 -21.21
N TYR A 715 -6.17 -30.95 -20.89
CA TYR A 715 -5.02 -30.68 -21.74
C TYR A 715 -3.81 -31.53 -21.35
N SER A 716 -3.19 -32.15 -22.34
CA SER A 716 -2.10 -33.10 -22.15
C SER A 716 -1.27 -33.26 -23.42
N SER A 717 0.02 -33.61 -23.26
CA SER A 717 0.91 -34.01 -24.35
C SER A 717 0.61 -35.40 -24.92
N SER A 718 -0.29 -36.18 -24.30
CA SER A 718 -0.64 -37.54 -24.74
C SER A 718 -1.21 -37.60 -26.16
N SER A 719 -1.72 -36.49 -26.71
CA SER A 719 -2.22 -36.41 -28.09
C SER A 719 -2.20 -34.95 -28.57
N PRO A 720 -1.83 -34.67 -29.83
CA PRO A 720 -1.85 -33.31 -30.39
C PRO A 720 -3.21 -32.62 -30.30
N GLN A 721 -4.31 -33.38 -30.31
CA GLN A 721 -5.67 -32.87 -30.18
C GLN A 721 -6.00 -32.39 -28.75
N LYS A 722 -5.22 -32.81 -27.75
CA LYS A 722 -5.34 -32.38 -26.35
C LYS A 722 -4.39 -31.24 -25.99
N GLN A 723 -3.68 -30.68 -26.97
CA GLN A 723 -2.84 -29.49 -26.78
C GLN A 723 -3.55 -28.23 -27.26
N ILE A 724 -3.32 -27.12 -26.56
CA ILE A 724 -3.80 -25.80 -26.96
C ILE A 724 -2.93 -25.32 -28.11
N THR A 725 -3.56 -24.99 -29.25
CA THR A 725 -2.87 -24.37 -30.40
C THR A 725 -3.13 -22.87 -30.35
N THR A 726 -2.06 -22.10 -30.20
CA THR A 726 -2.10 -20.63 -30.17
C THR A 726 -1.62 -20.04 -31.50
N SER A 727 -1.98 -18.79 -31.77
CA SER A 727 -1.53 -18.05 -32.95
C SER A 727 -0.01 -17.89 -33.06
N PHE A 728 0.70 -17.99 -31.94
CA PHE A 728 2.15 -18.01 -31.86
C PHE A 728 2.60 -18.88 -30.66
N PRO A 729 3.69 -19.66 -30.75
CA PRO A 729 4.11 -20.52 -29.64
C PRO A 729 4.57 -19.74 -28.41
N ILE A 730 4.25 -20.26 -27.22
CA ILE A 730 4.58 -19.66 -25.92
C ILE A 730 6.01 -20.04 -25.51
N LEU A 731 6.72 -19.13 -24.84
CA LEU A 731 8.02 -19.39 -24.21
C LEU A 731 7.86 -19.51 -22.69
N PHE A 732 8.22 -20.66 -22.14
CA PHE A 732 8.27 -20.93 -20.70
C PHE A 732 9.71 -20.80 -20.19
N LEU A 733 9.87 -20.14 -19.04
CA LEU A 733 11.14 -19.90 -18.37
C LEU A 733 11.04 -20.38 -16.92
N SER A 734 12.05 -21.08 -16.43
CA SER A 734 12.07 -21.54 -15.04
C SER A 734 13.51 -21.75 -14.57
N ASN A 735 13.74 -21.56 -13.27
CA ASN A 735 15.00 -21.95 -12.64
C ASN A 735 15.02 -23.45 -12.35
N THR A 736 16.21 -24.04 -12.27
CA THR A 736 16.38 -25.42 -11.78
C THR A 736 15.77 -25.62 -10.41
N LEU A 737 15.95 -24.67 -9.49
CA LEU A 737 15.36 -24.69 -8.16
C LEU A 737 14.59 -23.39 -7.91
N ASP A 738 13.26 -23.50 -7.83
CA ASP A 738 12.38 -22.39 -7.52
C ASP A 738 11.57 -22.71 -6.25
N PRO A 739 11.59 -21.85 -5.22
CA PRO A 739 11.00 -22.17 -3.92
C PRO A 739 9.46 -22.25 -3.92
N VAL A 740 8.79 -21.88 -5.02
CA VAL A 740 7.34 -21.73 -5.12
C VAL A 740 6.78 -22.35 -6.40
N THR A 741 7.48 -22.16 -7.52
CA THR A 741 7.09 -22.61 -8.86
C THR A 741 8.17 -23.53 -9.45
N PRO A 742 8.31 -24.75 -8.91
CA PRO A 742 9.41 -25.67 -9.26
C PRO A 742 9.42 -25.99 -10.76
N LEU A 743 10.59 -26.35 -11.31
CA LEU A 743 10.78 -26.63 -12.74
C LEU A 743 9.75 -27.63 -13.31
N LEU A 744 9.36 -28.61 -12.49
CA LEU A 744 8.30 -29.57 -12.79
C LEU A 744 7.02 -28.90 -13.33
N ALA A 745 6.62 -27.77 -12.74
CA ALA A 745 5.44 -27.02 -13.17
C ALA A 745 5.62 -26.43 -14.58
N ALA A 746 6.81 -25.91 -14.90
CA ALA A 746 7.12 -25.39 -16.23
C ALA A 746 7.10 -26.47 -17.31
N VAL A 747 7.64 -27.66 -17.02
CA VAL A 747 7.58 -28.82 -17.93
C VAL A 747 6.13 -29.25 -18.14
N LYS A 748 5.35 -29.46 -17.07
CA LYS A 748 3.93 -29.85 -17.17
C LYS A 748 3.11 -28.84 -17.98
N MET A 749 3.29 -27.55 -17.72
CA MET A 749 2.51 -26.50 -18.38
C MET A 749 2.91 -26.30 -19.84
N SER A 750 4.21 -26.34 -20.17
CA SER A 750 4.66 -26.21 -21.56
C SER A 750 4.13 -27.33 -22.45
N LEU A 751 4.03 -28.56 -21.94
CA LEU A 751 3.47 -29.71 -22.65
C LEU A 751 1.97 -29.58 -23.01
N LYS A 752 1.23 -28.67 -22.35
CA LYS A 752 -0.18 -28.39 -22.68
C LYS A 752 -0.34 -27.52 -23.92
N PHE A 753 0.72 -26.83 -24.37
CA PHE A 753 0.68 -25.92 -25.51
C PHE A 753 1.50 -26.46 -26.68
N ARG A 754 0.92 -26.40 -27.89
CA ARG A 754 1.57 -26.91 -29.09
C ARG A 754 2.79 -26.05 -29.44
N GLN A 755 3.93 -26.70 -29.71
CA GLN A 755 5.19 -26.06 -30.09
C GLN A 755 5.76 -25.06 -29.06
N ALA A 756 5.26 -25.05 -27.83
CA ALA A 756 5.79 -24.17 -26.80
C ALA A 756 7.23 -24.53 -26.45
N GLY A 757 8.10 -23.52 -26.33
CA GLY A 757 9.49 -23.69 -25.93
C GLY A 757 9.66 -23.64 -24.42
N LEU A 758 10.70 -24.31 -23.91
CA LEU A 758 11.11 -24.27 -22.51
C LEU A 758 12.60 -23.92 -22.39
N VAL A 759 12.91 -23.00 -21.49
CA VAL A 759 14.27 -22.73 -21.02
C VAL A 759 14.35 -22.97 -19.53
N GLU A 760 15.28 -23.83 -19.15
CA GLU A 760 15.73 -23.99 -17.77
C GLU A 760 16.98 -23.13 -17.54
N GLN A 761 16.91 -22.20 -16.60
CA GLN A 761 18.08 -21.50 -16.09
C GLN A 761 18.67 -22.26 -14.91
N LYS A 762 19.96 -22.62 -14.99
CA LYS A 762 20.71 -23.29 -13.91
C LYS A 762 21.01 -22.30 -12.78
N ALA A 763 20.00 -22.07 -11.95
CA ALA A 763 20.04 -21.14 -10.83
C ALA A 763 19.05 -21.53 -9.73
N GLU A 764 19.17 -20.83 -8.59
CA GLU A 764 18.21 -20.86 -7.50
C GLU A 764 17.42 -19.55 -7.40
N GLY A 765 16.17 -19.66 -6.95
CA GLY A 765 15.31 -18.54 -6.61
C GLY A 765 14.03 -18.50 -7.44
N HIS A 766 13.19 -17.51 -7.16
CA HIS A 766 11.87 -17.43 -7.77
C HIS A 766 11.89 -16.63 -9.08
N CYS A 767 11.46 -17.27 -10.17
CA CYS A 767 11.60 -16.79 -11.56
C CYS A 767 13.07 -16.64 -12.01
N THR A 768 13.33 -16.69 -13.32
CA THR A 768 14.68 -16.55 -13.88
C THR A 768 15.32 -15.19 -13.60
N LEU A 769 14.54 -14.18 -13.23
CA LEU A 769 15.04 -12.89 -12.76
C LEU A 769 15.75 -12.93 -11.40
N SER A 770 15.77 -14.06 -10.68
CA SER A 770 16.49 -14.19 -9.41
C SER A 770 18.01 -14.20 -9.56
N ALA A 771 18.52 -14.53 -10.76
CA ALA A 771 19.93 -14.56 -11.10
C ALA A 771 20.12 -14.14 -12.57
N VAL A 772 21.18 -13.40 -12.86
CA VAL A 772 21.50 -12.97 -14.23
C VAL A 772 22.13 -14.10 -15.03
N SER A 773 21.60 -14.31 -16.25
CA SER A 773 22.18 -15.20 -17.26
C SER A 773 22.17 -14.52 -18.64
N ARG A 774 23.35 -14.38 -19.25
CA ARG A 774 23.53 -13.92 -20.64
C ARG A 774 22.83 -14.82 -21.64
N CYS A 775 22.88 -16.14 -21.39
CA CYS A 775 22.18 -17.12 -22.22
C CYS A 775 20.66 -16.91 -22.18
N THR A 776 20.06 -16.79 -21.00
CA THR A 776 18.62 -16.54 -20.85
C THR A 776 18.23 -15.19 -21.46
N ALA A 777 19.03 -14.15 -21.19
CA ALA A 777 18.84 -12.81 -21.74
C ALA A 777 18.78 -12.81 -23.27
N LYS A 778 19.69 -13.54 -23.92
CA LYS A 778 19.74 -13.71 -25.37
C LYS A 778 18.49 -14.42 -25.90
N VAL A 779 18.04 -15.50 -25.26
CA VAL A 779 16.83 -16.23 -25.67
C VAL A 779 15.58 -15.36 -25.55
N VAL A 780 15.43 -14.64 -24.44
CA VAL A 780 14.32 -13.70 -24.21
C VAL A 780 14.29 -12.63 -25.30
N ARG A 781 15.44 -12.02 -25.59
CA ARG A 781 15.56 -10.99 -26.63
C ARG A 781 15.23 -11.54 -28.02
N ASP A 782 15.78 -12.69 -28.40
CA ASP A 782 15.52 -13.33 -29.69
C ASP A 782 14.04 -13.74 -29.88
N TYR A 783 13.37 -14.18 -28.81
CA TYR A 783 11.94 -14.50 -28.84
C TYR A 783 11.08 -13.25 -29.10
N VAL A 784 11.35 -12.16 -28.36
CA VAL A 784 10.57 -10.92 -28.47
C VAL A 784 10.82 -10.24 -29.82
N LEU A 785 12.09 -10.02 -30.19
CA LEU A 785 12.44 -9.28 -31.41
C LEU A 785 12.25 -10.08 -32.69
N HIS A 786 12.59 -11.37 -32.68
CA HIS A 786 12.70 -12.16 -33.89
C HIS A 786 11.71 -13.33 -33.95
N GLY A 787 10.94 -13.57 -32.88
CA GLY A 787 10.01 -14.70 -32.82
C GLY A 787 10.72 -16.05 -32.86
N LYS A 788 11.98 -16.13 -32.41
CA LYS A 788 12.67 -17.42 -32.30
C LYS A 788 12.21 -18.14 -31.04
N VAL A 789 11.69 -19.34 -31.21
CA VAL A 789 11.21 -20.18 -30.11
C VAL A 789 12.19 -21.34 -29.92
N PRO A 790 12.70 -21.58 -28.69
CA PRO A 790 13.42 -22.80 -28.36
C PRO A 790 12.58 -24.06 -28.67
N PRO A 791 13.21 -25.23 -28.89
CA PRO A 791 12.47 -26.46 -29.13
C PRO A 791 11.57 -26.82 -27.93
N PRO A 792 10.44 -27.50 -28.17
CA PRO A 792 9.61 -28.03 -27.10
C PRO A 792 10.36 -29.04 -26.22
N PRO A 793 10.02 -29.14 -24.92
CA PRO A 793 10.65 -30.14 -24.06
C PRO A 793 10.24 -31.56 -24.46
N GLU A 794 11.22 -32.46 -24.48
CA GLU A 794 11.04 -33.90 -24.64
C GLU A 794 11.22 -34.58 -23.28
N VAL A 795 10.18 -35.24 -22.77
CA VAL A 795 10.22 -35.96 -21.49
C VAL A 795 10.67 -37.41 -21.73
N GLU A 796 11.61 -37.89 -20.93
CA GLU A 796 12.11 -39.27 -20.96
C GLU A 796 11.40 -40.12 -19.89
N GLY A 797 10.96 -41.33 -20.25
CA GLY A 797 10.40 -42.30 -19.28
C GLY A 797 9.09 -41.90 -18.56
N GLY A 798 8.52 -40.73 -18.85
CA GLY A 798 7.37 -40.18 -18.12
C GLY A 798 7.75 -39.42 -16.84
N ASP A 799 9.04 -39.26 -16.55
CA ASP A 799 9.53 -38.41 -15.47
C ASP A 799 9.71 -36.98 -15.99
N TYR A 800 8.83 -36.07 -15.57
CA TYR A 800 8.84 -34.67 -15.99
C TYR A 800 10.11 -33.88 -15.58
N LEU A 801 11.01 -34.45 -14.77
CA LEU A 801 12.31 -33.85 -14.45
C LEU A 801 13.47 -34.47 -15.25
N GLU A 802 13.23 -35.55 -16.01
CA GLU A 802 14.21 -36.16 -16.89
C GLU A 802 13.80 -35.91 -18.35
N GLY A 803 14.62 -35.19 -19.10
CA GLY A 803 14.32 -34.89 -20.48
C GLY A 803 15.29 -33.94 -21.16
N LYS A 804 14.93 -33.50 -22.37
CA LYS A 804 15.71 -32.60 -23.20
C LYS A 804 14.95 -31.32 -23.46
N TRP A 805 15.56 -30.21 -23.08
CA TRP A 805 15.11 -28.84 -23.35
C TRP A 805 16.32 -27.91 -23.36
N THR A 806 16.10 -26.63 -23.66
CA THR A 806 17.18 -25.65 -23.66
C THR A 806 17.58 -25.32 -22.23
N THR A 807 18.88 -25.37 -21.93
CA THR A 807 19.43 -25.01 -20.62
C THR A 807 20.38 -23.81 -20.74
N CYS A 808 20.28 -22.88 -19.80
CA CYS A 808 21.15 -21.71 -19.71
C CYS A 808 21.83 -21.64 -18.34
N GLU A 809 23.15 -21.51 -18.30
CA GLU A 809 23.88 -21.30 -17.03
C GLU A 809 23.67 -19.87 -16.53
N ALA A 810 23.49 -19.70 -15.22
CA ALA A 810 23.56 -18.37 -14.61
C ALA A 810 25.01 -17.91 -14.49
N ASP A 811 25.26 -16.63 -14.75
CA ASP A 811 26.59 -16.04 -14.68
C ASP A 811 26.95 -15.54 -13.28
N GLU A 812 26.04 -15.70 -12.32
CA GLU A 812 26.24 -15.29 -10.93
C GLU A 812 25.64 -16.26 -9.93
N ARG A 813 26.14 -16.19 -8.70
CA ARG A 813 25.63 -16.94 -7.55
C ARG A 813 25.91 -16.16 -6.26
N PRO A 814 25.32 -16.55 -5.10
CA PRO A 814 25.62 -15.91 -3.82
C PRO A 814 27.13 -15.74 -3.55
N TRP A 815 27.53 -14.56 -3.09
CA TRP A 815 28.94 -14.12 -2.90
C TRP A 815 29.84 -14.09 -4.16
N LYS A 816 29.30 -14.36 -5.35
CA LYS A 816 29.97 -14.21 -6.66
C LYS A 816 29.02 -13.53 -7.64
N LYS A 817 28.85 -12.21 -7.47
CA LYS A 817 27.99 -11.39 -8.34
C LYS A 817 28.68 -11.12 -9.68
N LEU A 818 27.87 -10.89 -10.71
CA LEU A 818 28.35 -10.44 -12.01
C LEU A 818 28.76 -8.95 -11.91
N GLU A 819 30.06 -8.65 -12.00
CA GLU A 819 30.59 -7.28 -11.97
C GLU A 819 30.98 -6.83 -13.39
N ALA A 820 30.27 -5.87 -13.98
CA ALA A 820 30.38 -5.53 -15.41
C ALA A 820 31.80 -5.10 -15.86
N ASP A 821 32.67 -4.66 -14.95
CA ASP A 821 34.07 -4.31 -15.20
C ASP A 821 35.01 -5.53 -15.24
N VAL A 822 34.58 -6.67 -14.70
CA VAL A 822 35.38 -7.91 -14.61
C VAL A 822 35.12 -8.85 -15.78
N PHE A 823 33.97 -8.74 -16.45
CA PHE A 823 33.55 -9.66 -17.51
C PHE A 823 33.82 -9.11 -18.93
N VAL A 824 34.29 -9.99 -19.82
CA VAL A 824 34.41 -9.68 -21.25
C VAL A 824 33.04 -9.91 -21.91
N PHE A 825 32.46 -8.85 -22.47
CA PHE A 825 31.25 -8.90 -23.28
C PHE A 825 31.62 -9.00 -24.77
N GLU A 826 30.81 -9.72 -25.55
CA GLU A 826 30.98 -9.85 -27.00
C GLU A 826 30.85 -8.48 -27.70
N ASN A 827 29.98 -7.60 -27.20
CA ASN A 827 29.78 -6.25 -27.71
C ASN A 827 29.04 -5.34 -26.70
N ASP A 828 28.93 -4.06 -27.03
CA ASP A 828 28.27 -3.04 -26.21
C ASP A 828 26.76 -3.27 -26.02
N GLU A 829 26.10 -3.96 -26.95
CA GLU A 829 24.67 -4.28 -26.84
C GLU A 829 24.45 -5.37 -25.79
N GLU A 830 25.25 -6.43 -25.81
CA GLU A 830 25.20 -7.50 -24.81
C GLU A 830 25.42 -6.93 -23.40
N ARG A 831 26.45 -6.08 -23.23
CA ARG A 831 26.70 -5.39 -21.95
C ARG A 831 25.48 -4.63 -21.46
N ARG A 832 24.85 -3.81 -22.32
CA ARG A 832 23.66 -3.02 -21.97
C ARG A 832 22.47 -3.89 -21.57
N VAL A 833 22.26 -5.02 -22.26
CA VAL A 833 21.18 -5.96 -21.94
C VAL A 833 21.41 -6.61 -20.58
N VAL A 834 22.64 -7.03 -20.29
CA VAL A 834 23.00 -7.64 -19.00
C VAL A 834 22.86 -6.64 -17.84
N GLU A 835 23.37 -5.42 -17.99
CA GLU A 835 23.20 -4.35 -17.01
C GLU A 835 21.71 -4.05 -16.77
N ALA A 836 20.89 -4.08 -17.82
CA ALA A 836 19.45 -3.92 -17.70
C ALA A 836 18.80 -5.08 -16.91
N PHE A 837 19.24 -6.33 -17.11
CA PHE A 837 18.78 -7.47 -16.30
C PHE A 837 19.15 -7.31 -14.81
N GLN A 838 20.34 -6.78 -14.50
CA GLN A 838 20.73 -6.46 -13.11
C GLN A 838 19.82 -5.39 -12.48
N VAL A 839 19.42 -4.39 -13.26
CA VAL A 839 18.43 -3.39 -12.80
C VAL A 839 17.09 -4.08 -12.50
N VAL A 840 16.61 -4.94 -13.41
CA VAL A 840 15.36 -5.70 -13.21
C VAL A 840 15.44 -6.58 -11.96
N GLN A 841 16.51 -7.34 -11.79
CA GLN A 841 16.78 -8.18 -10.62
C GLN A 841 16.71 -7.33 -9.33
N SER A 842 17.39 -6.18 -9.29
CA SER A 842 17.38 -5.29 -8.12
C SER A 842 15.98 -4.78 -7.75
N VAL A 843 15.09 -4.64 -8.73
CA VAL A 843 13.70 -4.26 -8.48
C VAL A 843 12.93 -5.46 -7.91
N VAL A 844 13.07 -6.63 -8.52
CA VAL A 844 12.44 -7.89 -8.08
C VAL A 844 12.84 -8.25 -6.65
N GLU A 845 14.10 -8.04 -6.26
CA GLU A 845 14.61 -8.23 -4.90
C GLU A 845 13.81 -7.44 -3.85
N ARG A 846 13.36 -6.23 -4.20
CA ARG A 846 12.65 -5.31 -3.31
C ARG A 846 11.12 -5.48 -3.34
N LEU A 847 10.59 -6.27 -4.27
CA LEU A 847 9.16 -6.51 -4.34
C LEU A 847 8.69 -7.35 -3.14
N PRO A 848 7.48 -7.07 -2.60
CA PRO A 848 6.86 -7.91 -1.58
C PRO A 848 6.75 -9.36 -2.07
N LYS A 849 7.16 -10.31 -1.23
CA LYS A 849 7.11 -11.73 -1.57
C LYS A 849 5.77 -12.35 -1.14
N TRP A 850 5.39 -13.45 -1.79
CA TRP A 850 4.09 -14.08 -1.54
C TRP A 850 3.99 -14.63 -0.12
N GLY A 851 2.78 -14.60 0.45
CA GLY A 851 2.51 -15.13 1.79
C GLY A 851 2.98 -14.28 2.98
N GLN A 852 3.63 -13.14 2.75
CA GLN A 852 4.11 -12.27 3.84
C GLN A 852 3.03 -11.39 4.50
N GLY A 853 1.77 -11.47 4.05
CA GLY A 853 0.71 -10.58 4.56
C GLY A 853 1.06 -9.10 4.37
N THR A 854 0.24 -8.20 4.92
CA THR A 854 0.50 -6.76 4.88
C THR A 854 1.57 -6.30 5.89
N ALA A 855 2.06 -7.20 6.75
CA ALA A 855 3.14 -6.94 7.69
C ALA A 855 4.49 -7.21 6.99
N ARG A 856 5.20 -6.14 6.62
CA ARG A 856 6.41 -6.23 5.81
C ARG A 856 7.65 -6.09 6.69
N PHE A 857 8.42 -7.17 6.79
CA PHE A 857 9.87 -7.04 6.83
C PHE A 857 10.26 -6.25 5.57
N GLY A 858 10.82 -5.05 5.72
CA GLY A 858 11.38 -4.32 4.57
C GLY A 858 12.41 -5.20 3.85
N GLY A 859 12.66 -4.96 2.56
CA GLY A 859 13.72 -5.69 1.85
C GLY A 859 15.03 -5.62 2.65
N MET A 860 15.67 -6.77 2.91
CA MET A 860 16.84 -6.86 3.81
C MET A 860 17.96 -5.85 3.46
N GLY A 861 18.06 -5.41 2.19
CA GLY A 861 19.00 -4.38 1.74
C GLY A 861 18.69 -2.94 2.18
N GLU A 862 17.42 -2.52 2.25
CA GLU A 862 17.04 -1.23 2.87
C GLU A 862 17.16 -1.30 4.40
N VAL A 863 17.03 -2.50 4.93
CA VAL A 863 17.01 -2.84 6.35
C VAL A 863 18.39 -2.90 7.00
N LEU A 864 19.45 -3.22 6.24
CA LEU A 864 20.83 -3.25 6.73
C LEU A 864 21.59 -1.92 6.56
N GLY A 865 20.91 -0.83 6.17
CA GLY A 865 21.55 0.49 6.08
C GLY A 865 22.68 0.59 5.06
N LEU A 866 22.74 -0.31 4.07
CA LEU A 866 23.80 -0.34 3.05
C LEU A 866 23.79 0.88 2.10
N GLY A 867 22.81 1.79 2.23
CA GLY A 867 22.86 3.12 1.61
C GLY A 867 23.83 4.08 2.31
N ALA A 868 24.13 3.88 3.59
CA ALA A 868 25.07 4.72 4.35
C ALA A 868 26.51 4.18 4.35
N LEU A 869 26.74 2.97 3.85
CA LEU A 869 28.07 2.36 3.67
C LEU A 869 28.60 2.48 2.22
N ARG A 870 27.96 3.33 1.41
CA ARG A 870 28.39 3.70 0.06
C ARG A 870 28.98 5.12 -0.04
N GLU A 871 29.17 5.79 1.09
CA GLU A 871 30.01 7.01 1.20
C GLU A 871 31.36 6.70 1.85
#